data_AF-A0A378LYG3-F1
#
_entry.id   AF-A0A378LYG3-F1
#
_cell.length_a   1.000
_cell.length_b   1.000
_cell.length_c   1.000
_cell.angle_alpha   90.00
_cell.angle_beta   90.00
_cell.angle_gamma   90.00
#
_symmetry.space_group_name_H-M   'P 1'
#
loop_
_entity.id
_entity.type
_entity.pdbx_description
1 polymer ?
#
loop_
_entity_poly.entity_id
_entity_poly.type
_entity_poly.pdbx_seq_one_letter_code
_entity_poly.pdbx_strand_id
1 'polypeptide(L)'
;MPDFLKGNAQQFFHAFGQDWAIAEQKDDTKTILRDLPSFHFLGTVKQAISFFNIWYKKVQGKYYLQGNMSAGNLSYLFGRDPLKKEEEDVEIYHQNLVRLDFGYVNDAGESCGIMVMYRKDNPKQWIIGLIKNTQAEPKDREVICITSFDLKPYIKNFDPQLSLSTVSSTHSLLAHIHSAIPTFLLQNAVDSHNEINLRFQRIVLLMRQFQIEGETATLRNPIPFNELNLSTLFADNPILDLILQYKLFDELPLSINLLKDILSESSQLQKEIKGVKFTANEEINKRLLKILLVFYDKGILEQNRQFLANIDCVNRFKGFMWHETQIQLLPFLIQKNYPDPLIQIILSEEAYFRAIHSLVELEPELTQDVPQFFADPTKLEELKFIHSLPDENTKRLCLIFWVKGALSIDGYQQIVEAAKEYPLMASSLVALDKTKTVSIEKLQKIALDPSRHLRKSIAYHFSKELQKFHGVNSKLHLLNLQELKSASTALLVLKKAKHGKAADYLSVLENDSNGRALRLLLPQLEKFEGDTLKVLIDVLFEGIRKVIPTQGYEVLNIDDKEQLSLAKSLQERFICVMQMQDLKLSQEIIELSAQEDTEKAQRFRQVILRVEAQCKKIHERFYSSDSYRDTLAKWKIEEESYRKNIYKITYEALKGNNMDAHNQLKKAEDAILKIVDPEIESDFYRVIYNILLVVANIVISAITLFGANAVKYHYTGNFWFFNQSSSGEEIRALDKEALKLMDINKGEEYDTWSILSSNPMC
;
A
#
# COMPACT_ATOMS: atom_id res chain seq x y z
N MET A 1 25.26 -8.46 -47.41
CA MET A 1 25.77 -8.29 -46.04
C MET A 1 25.10 -7.06 -45.46
N PRO A 2 24.65 -7.09 -44.19
CA PRO A 2 24.00 -5.93 -43.56
C PRO A 2 24.89 -4.71 -43.45
N ASP A 3 24.28 -3.53 -43.58
CA ASP A 3 24.90 -2.27 -43.20
C ASP A 3 24.55 -1.92 -41.75
N PHE A 4 25.54 -1.53 -40.98
CA PHE A 4 25.47 -1.11 -39.59
C PHE A 4 25.85 0.37 -39.48
N LEU A 5 24.93 1.18 -38.97
CA LEU A 5 25.08 2.61 -38.77
C LEU A 5 24.91 2.95 -37.28
N LYS A 6 25.80 3.78 -36.73
CA LYS A 6 25.80 4.21 -35.32
C LYS A 6 26.12 5.71 -35.18
N GLY A 7 25.44 6.37 -34.23
CA GLY A 7 25.53 7.82 -33.96
C GLY A 7 24.47 8.25 -32.94
N ASN A 8 24.19 9.56 -32.85
CA ASN A 8 23.07 10.08 -32.07
C ASN A 8 21.88 10.49 -32.96
N ALA A 9 20.72 10.77 -32.36
CA ALA A 9 19.51 11.10 -33.11
C ALA A 9 19.68 12.38 -33.94
N GLN A 10 20.40 13.39 -33.43
CA GLN A 10 20.64 14.61 -34.18
C GLN A 10 21.37 14.34 -35.50
N GLN A 11 22.47 13.57 -35.44
CA GLN A 11 23.27 13.18 -36.59
C GLN A 11 22.46 12.30 -37.55
N PHE A 12 21.73 11.31 -37.01
CA PHE A 12 20.91 10.40 -37.81
C PHE A 12 19.86 11.15 -38.62
N PHE A 13 18.97 11.90 -37.96
CA PHE A 13 17.87 12.55 -38.67
C PHE A 13 18.38 13.62 -39.65
N HIS A 14 19.47 14.32 -39.32
CA HIS A 14 20.12 15.24 -40.26
C HIS A 14 20.66 14.52 -41.51
N ALA A 15 21.32 13.37 -41.32
CA ALA A 15 21.94 12.64 -42.43
C ALA A 15 20.93 12.12 -43.46
N PHE A 16 19.72 11.80 -43.03
CA PHE A 16 18.62 11.38 -43.91
C PHE A 16 17.74 12.56 -44.39
N GLY A 17 18.08 13.80 -44.01
CA GLY A 17 17.33 15.02 -44.34
C GLY A 17 15.94 15.07 -43.70
N GLN A 18 15.85 14.63 -42.45
CA GLN A 18 14.63 14.52 -41.64
C GLN A 18 14.71 15.37 -40.36
N ASP A 19 15.37 16.53 -40.42
CA ASP A 19 15.59 17.41 -39.25
C ASP A 19 14.31 17.80 -38.51
N TRP A 20 13.15 17.81 -39.19
CA TRP A 20 11.85 18.09 -38.59
C TRP A 20 11.49 17.11 -37.45
N ALA A 21 11.98 15.86 -37.51
CA ALA A 21 11.64 14.83 -36.52
C ALA A 21 12.39 14.97 -35.19
N ILE A 22 13.40 15.85 -35.15
CA ILE A 22 14.20 16.19 -33.97
C ILE A 22 14.12 17.68 -33.61
N ALA A 23 13.31 18.44 -34.36
CA ALA A 23 13.16 19.87 -34.15
C ALA A 23 12.54 20.15 -32.77
N GLU A 24 12.98 21.25 -32.18
CA GLU A 24 12.40 21.78 -30.95
C GLU A 24 10.93 22.15 -31.18
N GLN A 25 10.04 21.59 -30.34
CA GLN A 25 8.62 21.88 -30.35
C GLN A 25 8.22 22.67 -29.09
N LYS A 26 7.01 23.23 -29.09
CA LYS A 26 6.41 23.71 -27.84
C LYS A 26 6.32 22.53 -26.87
N ASP A 27 6.64 22.75 -25.61
CA ASP A 27 6.62 21.68 -24.59
C ASP A 27 5.26 20.97 -24.58
N ASP A 28 5.25 19.74 -25.09
CA ASP A 28 4.06 18.92 -25.26
C ASP A 28 4.06 17.73 -24.30
N THR A 29 4.31 18.02 -23.02
CA THR A 29 4.21 17.03 -21.94
C THR A 29 2.82 16.36 -21.92
N LYS A 30 1.76 17.05 -22.38
CA LYS A 30 0.40 16.46 -22.49
C LYS A 30 0.33 15.33 -23.52
N THR A 31 1.02 15.44 -24.65
CA THR A 31 1.06 14.38 -25.67
C THR A 31 1.82 13.15 -25.17
N ILE A 32 2.89 13.31 -24.37
CA ILE A 32 3.54 12.19 -23.66
C ILE A 32 2.50 11.43 -22.80
N LEU A 33 1.72 12.16 -21.99
CA LEU A 33 0.70 11.57 -21.11
C LEU A 33 -0.42 10.87 -21.89
N ARG A 34 -0.78 11.39 -23.06
CA ARG A 34 -1.79 10.78 -23.95
C ARG A 34 -1.29 9.49 -24.60
N ASP A 35 0.00 9.41 -24.92
CA ASP A 35 0.60 8.28 -25.64
C ASP A 35 1.01 7.13 -24.70
N LEU A 36 1.34 7.41 -23.43
CA LEU A 36 1.76 6.39 -22.45
C LEU A 36 0.77 5.19 -22.31
N PRO A 37 -0.56 5.38 -22.25
CA PRO A 37 -1.51 4.25 -22.17
C PRO A 37 -1.53 3.35 -23.41
N SER A 38 -1.28 3.90 -24.60
CA SER A 38 -1.35 3.16 -25.87
C SER A 38 -0.02 2.55 -26.31
N PHE A 39 1.06 2.90 -25.60
CA PHE A 39 2.42 2.48 -25.87
C PHE A 39 2.67 1.00 -25.57
N HIS A 40 3.40 0.33 -26.48
CA HIS A 40 3.83 -1.07 -26.33
C HIS A 40 5.13 -1.18 -25.54
N PHE A 41 5.05 -1.81 -24.37
CA PHE A 41 6.19 -2.07 -23.49
C PHE A 41 6.52 -3.57 -23.44
N LEU A 42 7.81 -3.89 -23.43
CA LEU A 42 8.31 -5.24 -23.25
C LEU A 42 9.21 -5.30 -22.01
N GLY A 43 8.69 -5.86 -20.92
CA GLY A 43 9.45 -6.00 -19.68
C GLY A 43 8.59 -6.36 -18.48
N THR A 44 9.22 -6.38 -17.31
CA THR A 44 8.56 -6.65 -16.02
C THR A 44 7.79 -5.44 -15.50
N VAL A 45 6.89 -5.65 -14.53
CA VAL A 45 6.17 -4.56 -13.84
C VAL A 45 7.14 -3.54 -13.22
N LYS A 46 8.23 -4.01 -12.60
CA LYS A 46 9.25 -3.13 -12.02
C LYS A 46 9.91 -2.23 -13.07
N GLN A 47 10.27 -2.79 -14.23
CA GLN A 47 10.83 -2.03 -15.35
C GLN A 47 9.81 -1.06 -15.94
N ALA A 48 8.54 -1.45 -16.03
CA ALA A 48 7.46 -0.58 -16.50
C ALA A 48 7.31 0.64 -15.58
N ILE A 49 7.26 0.44 -14.26
CA ILE A 49 7.21 1.53 -13.28
C ILE A 49 8.41 2.47 -13.46
N SER A 50 9.61 1.93 -13.66
CA SER A 50 10.82 2.73 -13.92
C SER A 50 10.69 3.55 -15.21
N PHE A 51 10.27 2.92 -16.31
CA PHE A 51 10.05 3.56 -17.60
C PHE A 51 9.03 4.69 -17.50
N PHE A 52 7.88 4.41 -16.87
CA PHE A 52 6.84 5.40 -16.62
C PHE A 52 7.37 6.57 -15.80
N ASN A 53 8.09 6.34 -14.71
CA ASN A 53 8.65 7.41 -13.89
C ASN A 53 9.66 8.28 -14.66
N ILE A 54 10.45 7.70 -15.56
CA ILE A 54 11.34 8.46 -16.44
C ILE A 54 10.50 9.42 -17.29
N TRP A 55 9.55 8.90 -18.06
CA TRP A 55 8.76 9.71 -19.01
C TRP A 55 7.74 10.65 -18.37
N TYR A 56 7.12 10.25 -17.26
CA TYR A 56 6.09 11.03 -16.56
C TYR A 56 6.68 12.16 -15.71
N LYS A 57 7.78 11.90 -14.98
CA LYS A 57 8.31 12.85 -13.97
C LYS A 57 9.53 13.65 -14.43
N LYS A 58 10.34 13.11 -15.35
CA LYS A 58 11.68 13.66 -15.63
C LYS A 58 11.82 14.35 -16.99
N VAL A 59 10.83 14.22 -17.88
CA VAL A 59 10.95 14.67 -19.28
C VAL A 59 10.14 15.93 -19.51
N GLN A 60 10.75 16.90 -20.18
CA GLN A 60 10.05 18.01 -20.81
C GLN A 60 9.71 17.62 -22.24
N GLY A 61 8.47 17.82 -22.68
CA GLY A 61 7.96 17.42 -24.00
C GLY A 61 8.53 18.20 -25.19
N LYS A 62 9.60 18.96 -24.97
CA LYS A 62 10.24 19.89 -25.90
C LYS A 62 10.81 19.22 -27.17
N TYR A 63 11.33 18.00 -27.04
CA TYR A 63 11.88 17.21 -28.16
C TYR A 63 11.13 15.87 -28.33
N TYR A 64 9.87 15.82 -27.89
CA TYR A 64 9.06 14.62 -28.01
C TYR A 64 8.40 14.54 -29.39
N LEU A 65 8.57 13.40 -30.04
CA LEU A 65 7.81 12.99 -31.21
C LEU A 65 7.19 11.62 -30.91
N GLN A 66 5.96 11.43 -31.36
CA GLN A 66 5.28 10.13 -31.24
C GLN A 66 6.17 9.01 -31.80
N GLY A 67 6.37 7.97 -31.00
CA GLY A 67 7.26 6.86 -31.32
C GLY A 67 8.68 6.99 -30.74
N ASN A 68 9.07 8.09 -30.09
CA ASN A 68 10.38 8.16 -29.42
C ASN A 68 10.52 7.09 -28.33
N MET A 69 9.46 6.84 -27.56
CA MET A 69 9.47 5.84 -26.49
C MET A 69 9.81 4.42 -26.99
N SER A 70 9.42 4.09 -28.23
CA SER A 70 9.54 2.76 -28.84
C SER A 70 10.60 2.68 -29.93
N ALA A 71 11.29 3.77 -30.25
CA ALA A 71 12.07 3.96 -31.48
C ALA A 71 11.26 3.89 -32.80
N GLY A 72 9.93 3.90 -32.72
CA GLY A 72 9.05 3.92 -33.89
C GLY A 72 9.25 5.14 -34.81
N ASN A 73 9.80 6.24 -34.30
CA ASN A 73 10.13 7.41 -35.13
C ASN A 73 11.26 7.16 -36.14
N LEU A 74 12.03 6.08 -36.00
CA LEU A 74 13.04 5.71 -36.99
C LEU A 74 12.44 5.33 -38.36
N SER A 75 11.14 5.02 -38.42
CA SER A 75 10.47 4.75 -39.70
C SER A 75 10.53 5.95 -40.65
N TYR A 76 10.63 7.17 -40.12
CA TYR A 76 10.65 8.39 -40.92
C TYR A 76 11.96 8.59 -41.70
N LEU A 77 13.04 7.89 -41.34
CA LEU A 77 14.35 8.03 -42.01
C LEU A 77 14.26 7.77 -43.52
N PHE A 78 13.41 6.83 -43.93
CA PHE A 78 13.29 6.40 -45.32
C PHE A 78 12.07 6.99 -46.04
N GLY A 79 11.49 8.07 -45.50
CA GLY A 79 10.35 8.77 -46.10
C GLY A 79 8.99 8.19 -45.71
N ARG A 80 7.96 8.49 -46.52
CA ARG A 80 6.56 8.15 -46.22
C ARG A 80 6.29 6.64 -46.29
N ASP A 81 6.84 5.98 -47.30
CA ASP A 81 6.57 4.56 -47.61
C ASP A 81 7.89 3.75 -47.61
N PRO A 82 8.52 3.53 -46.44
CA PRO A 82 9.78 2.81 -46.32
C PRO A 82 9.68 1.37 -46.87
N LEU A 83 10.68 0.92 -47.65
CA LEU A 83 10.72 -0.42 -48.27
C LEU A 83 9.65 -0.69 -49.34
N LYS A 84 8.89 0.33 -49.78
CA LYS A 84 7.96 0.17 -50.90
C LYS A 84 8.72 -0.16 -52.20
N LYS A 85 8.21 -1.13 -52.98
CA LYS A 85 8.79 -1.45 -54.29
C LYS A 85 8.44 -0.36 -55.30
N GLU A 86 9.28 -0.19 -56.32
CA GLU A 86 9.01 0.72 -57.42
C GLU A 86 7.70 0.30 -58.12
N GLU A 87 6.84 1.28 -58.44
CA GLU A 87 5.51 1.08 -59.05
C GLU A 87 4.48 0.27 -58.23
N GLU A 88 4.80 -0.12 -56.99
CA GLU A 88 3.86 -0.86 -56.14
C GLU A 88 2.66 0.00 -55.74
N ASP A 89 1.47 -0.59 -55.70
CA ASP A 89 0.31 0.06 -55.13
C ASP A 89 0.44 0.23 -53.60
N VAL A 90 -0.06 1.34 -53.07
CA VAL A 90 0.08 1.68 -51.64
C VAL A 90 -0.69 0.70 -50.75
N GLU A 91 -1.84 0.18 -51.18
CA GLU A 91 -2.61 -0.78 -50.40
C GLU A 91 -1.89 -2.13 -50.31
N ILE A 92 -1.32 -2.59 -51.44
CA ILE A 92 -0.51 -3.83 -51.49
C ILE A 92 0.72 -3.70 -50.59
N TYR A 93 1.40 -2.55 -50.65
CA TYR A 93 2.52 -2.24 -49.79
C TYR A 93 2.15 -2.36 -48.30
N HIS A 94 1.05 -1.73 -47.87
CA HIS A 94 0.61 -1.78 -46.47
C HIS A 94 0.23 -3.19 -45.99
N GLN A 95 -0.27 -4.06 -46.88
CA GLN A 95 -0.57 -5.46 -46.54
C GLN A 95 0.71 -6.28 -46.27
N ASN A 96 1.77 -5.96 -47.01
CA ASN A 96 3.06 -6.65 -46.97
C ASN A 96 4.05 -6.08 -45.96
N LEU A 97 3.94 -4.81 -45.60
CA LEU A 97 4.79 -4.19 -44.58
C LEU A 97 4.41 -4.68 -43.18
N VAL A 98 5.42 -5.10 -42.42
CA VAL A 98 5.31 -5.30 -40.98
C VAL A 98 6.18 -4.28 -40.29
N ARG A 99 5.62 -3.60 -39.30
CA ARG A 99 6.33 -2.73 -38.39
C ARG A 99 5.98 -3.11 -36.96
N LEU A 100 7.00 -3.35 -36.16
CA LEU A 100 6.92 -3.63 -34.74
C LEU A 100 7.81 -2.63 -34.02
N ASP A 101 7.27 -1.95 -33.02
CA ASP A 101 8.06 -1.09 -32.17
C ASP A 101 7.59 -1.19 -30.72
N PHE A 102 8.55 -1.21 -29.80
CA PHE A 102 8.31 -1.33 -28.37
C PHE A 102 9.47 -0.71 -27.59
N GLY A 103 9.19 -0.26 -26.37
CA GLY A 103 10.26 0.13 -25.45
C GLY A 103 10.46 -0.86 -24.32
N TYR A 104 11.61 -0.74 -23.68
CA TYR A 104 12.07 -1.56 -22.58
C TYR A 104 13.02 -0.74 -21.68
N VAL A 105 13.39 -1.32 -20.54
CA VAL A 105 14.44 -0.77 -19.68
C VAL A 105 15.61 -1.73 -19.67
N ASN A 106 16.80 -1.22 -19.98
CA ASN A 106 18.01 -2.03 -20.01
C ASN A 106 18.56 -2.31 -18.60
N ASP A 107 19.62 -3.10 -18.51
CA ASP A 107 20.21 -3.53 -17.23
C ASP A 107 20.81 -2.36 -16.43
N ALA A 108 21.11 -1.23 -17.09
CA ALA A 108 21.56 0.02 -16.46
C ALA A 108 20.41 0.92 -15.99
N GLY A 109 19.14 0.54 -16.23
CA GLY A 109 17.97 1.34 -15.87
C GLY A 109 17.61 2.43 -16.89
N GLU A 110 18.21 2.42 -18.08
CA GLU A 110 17.96 3.40 -19.14
C GLU A 110 16.71 3.04 -19.95
N SER A 111 15.93 4.06 -20.34
CA SER A 111 14.78 3.90 -21.24
C SER A 111 15.26 3.72 -22.68
N CYS A 112 14.86 2.60 -23.30
CA CYS A 112 15.30 2.19 -24.63
C CYS A 112 14.10 1.82 -25.52
N GLY A 113 14.29 1.91 -26.84
CA GLY A 113 13.29 1.56 -27.85
C GLY A 113 13.88 0.72 -28.97
N ILE A 114 13.11 -0.23 -29.50
CA ILE A 114 13.47 -1.07 -30.65
C ILE A 114 12.37 -0.97 -31.70
N MET A 115 12.78 -0.75 -32.95
CA MET A 115 11.93 -0.86 -34.13
C MET A 115 12.42 -1.99 -35.03
N VAL A 116 11.52 -2.84 -35.48
CA VAL A 116 11.75 -3.84 -36.53
C VAL A 116 10.76 -3.61 -37.64
N MET A 117 11.25 -3.42 -38.86
CA MET A 117 10.43 -3.16 -40.04
C MET A 117 10.87 -4.03 -41.20
N TYR A 118 9.95 -4.71 -41.86
CA TYR A 118 10.29 -5.65 -42.94
C TYR A 118 9.11 -5.93 -43.86
N ARG A 119 9.39 -6.64 -44.96
CA ARG A 119 8.39 -7.09 -45.93
C ARG A 119 8.09 -8.58 -45.81
N LYS A 120 6.81 -8.95 -45.77
CA LYS A 120 6.37 -10.37 -45.77
C LYS A 120 6.67 -11.07 -47.08
N ASP A 121 6.46 -10.37 -48.19
CA ASP A 121 6.65 -10.86 -49.55
C ASP A 121 8.12 -10.80 -50.02
N ASN A 122 9.01 -10.21 -49.21
CA ASN A 122 10.44 -10.19 -49.46
C ASN A 122 11.23 -10.21 -48.14
N PRO A 123 11.51 -11.40 -47.58
CA PRO A 123 12.23 -11.55 -46.31
C PRO A 123 13.64 -10.95 -46.32
N LYS A 124 14.23 -10.64 -47.48
CA LYS A 124 15.54 -9.99 -47.60
C LYS A 124 15.49 -8.47 -47.44
N GLN A 125 14.32 -7.86 -47.26
CA GLN A 125 14.17 -6.42 -47.04
C GLN A 125 13.69 -6.15 -45.62
N TRP A 126 14.61 -5.75 -44.76
CA TRP A 126 14.35 -5.46 -43.36
C TRP A 126 15.26 -4.37 -42.78
N ILE A 127 14.81 -3.77 -41.68
CA ILE A 127 15.46 -2.71 -40.90
C ILE A 127 15.24 -3.01 -39.43
N ILE A 128 16.31 -2.94 -38.62
CA ILE A 128 16.23 -3.02 -37.17
C ILE A 128 16.91 -1.79 -36.59
N GLY A 129 16.17 -1.00 -35.82
CA GLY A 129 16.64 0.20 -35.15
C GLY A 129 16.58 0.07 -33.64
N LEU A 130 17.57 0.63 -32.96
CA LEU A 130 17.67 0.74 -31.50
C LEU A 130 17.91 2.20 -31.15
N ILE A 131 17.14 2.73 -30.20
CA ILE A 131 17.43 4.00 -29.54
C ILE A 131 17.64 3.75 -28.06
N LYS A 132 18.74 4.26 -27.50
CA LYS A 132 18.97 4.31 -26.05
C LYS A 132 18.80 5.74 -25.55
N ASN A 133 18.46 5.87 -24.27
CA ASN A 133 18.13 7.15 -23.64
C ASN A 133 17.03 7.88 -24.41
N THR A 134 15.95 7.17 -24.76
CA THR A 134 14.87 7.68 -25.63
C THR A 134 14.24 8.99 -25.15
N GLN A 135 14.35 9.27 -23.86
CA GLN A 135 13.87 10.47 -23.19
C GLN A 135 14.78 11.71 -23.31
N ALA A 136 16.05 11.53 -23.65
CA ALA A 136 17.07 12.59 -23.60
C ALA A 136 16.90 13.62 -24.74
N GLU A 137 17.77 14.63 -24.84
CA GLU A 137 17.81 15.51 -26.01
C GLU A 137 18.35 14.78 -27.25
N PRO A 138 18.05 15.20 -28.49
CA PRO A 138 18.47 14.49 -29.70
C PRO A 138 19.99 14.20 -29.80
N LYS A 139 20.84 15.07 -29.26
CA LYS A 139 22.31 14.89 -29.23
C LYS A 139 22.78 13.77 -28.28
N ASP A 140 21.97 13.45 -27.27
CA ASP A 140 22.28 12.49 -26.20
C ASP A 140 21.55 11.14 -26.39
N ARG A 141 20.63 11.06 -27.36
CA ARG A 141 19.95 9.83 -27.79
C ARG A 141 20.88 9.02 -28.69
N GLU A 142 21.46 7.93 -28.18
CA GLU A 142 22.24 7.00 -29.01
C GLU A 142 21.31 6.21 -29.94
N VAL A 143 21.60 6.22 -31.24
CA VAL A 143 20.84 5.53 -32.29
C VAL A 143 21.76 4.54 -33.02
N ILE A 144 21.25 3.32 -33.17
CA ILE A 144 21.91 2.25 -33.91
C ILE A 144 20.90 1.67 -34.88
N CYS A 145 21.28 1.54 -36.15
CA CYS A 145 20.43 0.98 -37.19
C CYS A 145 21.20 -0.07 -37.97
N ILE A 146 20.55 -1.20 -38.26
CA ILE A 146 21.08 -2.23 -39.13
C ILE A 146 20.04 -2.57 -40.21
N THR A 147 20.49 -2.65 -41.47
CA THR A 147 19.63 -2.90 -42.62
C THR A 147 20.16 -4.04 -43.46
N SER A 148 19.28 -4.72 -44.18
CA SER A 148 19.66 -5.78 -45.11
C SER A 148 20.19 -5.30 -46.46
N PHE A 149 20.07 -4.00 -46.73
CA PHE A 149 20.41 -3.32 -47.98
C PHE A 149 21.33 -2.12 -47.73
N ASP A 150 21.98 -1.64 -48.80
CA ASP A 150 22.92 -0.52 -48.77
C ASP A 150 22.23 0.79 -48.33
N LEU A 151 22.74 1.41 -47.26
CA LEU A 151 22.22 2.66 -46.72
C LEU A 151 22.71 3.90 -47.47
N LYS A 152 23.83 3.82 -48.20
CA LYS A 152 24.46 5.00 -48.84
C LYS A 152 23.52 5.79 -49.75
N PRO A 153 22.65 5.17 -50.58
CA PRO A 153 21.71 5.92 -51.43
C PRO A 153 20.69 6.76 -50.64
N TYR A 154 20.46 6.44 -49.37
CA TYR A 154 19.48 7.11 -48.51
C TYR A 154 20.11 8.22 -47.67
N ILE A 155 21.43 8.26 -47.55
CA ILE A 155 22.16 9.29 -46.81
C ILE A 155 22.37 10.51 -47.72
N LYS A 156 21.75 11.63 -47.35
CA LYS A 156 21.82 12.90 -48.08
C LYS A 156 22.95 13.80 -47.59
N ASN A 157 23.14 13.86 -46.27
CA ASN A 157 24.12 14.75 -45.61
C ASN A 157 25.03 13.93 -44.68
N PHE A 158 26.13 13.38 -45.20
CA PHE A 158 26.99 12.53 -44.36
C PHE A 158 27.69 13.34 -43.26
N ASP A 159 27.44 12.97 -42.00
CA ASP A 159 28.15 13.51 -40.83
C ASP A 159 29.39 12.65 -40.55
N PRO A 160 30.61 13.22 -40.48
CA PRO A 160 31.84 12.48 -40.19
C PRO A 160 31.84 11.70 -38.86
N GLN A 161 30.97 12.05 -37.92
CA GLN A 161 30.83 11.37 -36.62
C GLN A 161 29.89 10.15 -36.69
N LEU A 162 29.19 9.95 -37.81
CA LEU A 162 28.43 8.72 -38.06
C LEU A 162 29.35 7.58 -38.48
N SER A 163 29.22 6.45 -37.79
CA SER A 163 29.96 5.24 -38.12
C SER A 163 29.09 4.34 -39.01
N LEU A 164 29.39 4.28 -40.31
CA LEU A 164 28.81 3.33 -41.27
C LEU A 164 29.81 2.21 -41.59
N SER A 165 29.38 0.97 -41.42
CA SER A 165 30.19 -0.22 -41.72
C SER A 165 29.33 -1.38 -42.20
N THR A 166 29.87 -2.27 -43.02
CA THR A 166 29.19 -3.50 -43.41
C THR A 166 29.59 -4.63 -42.44
N VAL A 167 28.61 -5.37 -41.93
CA VAL A 167 28.81 -6.45 -40.93
C VAL A 167 28.37 -7.80 -41.46
N SER A 168 28.82 -8.89 -40.85
CA SER A 168 28.45 -10.25 -41.27
C SER A 168 27.09 -10.71 -40.72
N SER A 169 26.62 -10.17 -39.60
CA SER A 169 25.36 -10.55 -38.96
C SER A 169 24.82 -9.44 -38.04
N THR A 170 23.63 -9.66 -37.47
CA THR A 170 22.99 -8.75 -36.50
C THR A 170 23.63 -8.74 -35.11
N HIS A 171 24.65 -9.59 -34.85
CA HIS A 171 25.32 -9.66 -33.54
C HIS A 171 25.89 -8.33 -33.07
N SER A 172 26.35 -7.47 -33.98
CA SER A 172 26.84 -6.14 -33.65
C SER A 172 25.78 -5.25 -33.00
N LEU A 173 24.50 -5.37 -33.42
CA LEU A 173 23.39 -4.67 -32.78
C LEU A 173 23.06 -5.29 -31.41
N LEU A 174 23.01 -6.62 -31.33
CA LEU A 174 22.63 -7.35 -30.11
C LEU A 174 23.51 -6.98 -28.90
N ALA A 175 24.79 -6.73 -29.13
CA ALA A 175 25.74 -6.31 -28.11
C ALA A 175 25.38 -4.97 -27.43
N HIS A 176 24.51 -4.15 -28.03
CA HIS A 176 24.13 -2.83 -27.54
C HIS A 176 22.77 -2.78 -26.84
N ILE A 177 22.02 -3.89 -26.81
CA ILE A 177 20.67 -3.93 -26.21
C ILE A 177 20.74 -3.91 -24.67
N HIS A 178 21.71 -4.61 -24.08
CA HIS A 178 21.88 -4.71 -22.62
C HIS A 178 20.59 -5.10 -21.87
N SER A 179 19.86 -6.08 -22.40
CA SER A 179 18.68 -6.64 -21.73
C SER A 179 18.41 -8.04 -22.23
N ALA A 180 18.25 -9.00 -21.33
CA ALA A 180 18.15 -10.42 -21.67
C ALA A 180 16.96 -10.74 -22.61
N ILE A 181 15.77 -10.21 -22.33
CA ILE A 181 14.55 -10.56 -23.09
C ILE A 181 14.59 -9.99 -24.52
N PRO A 182 14.78 -8.67 -24.75
CA PRO A 182 14.85 -8.16 -26.12
C PRO A 182 16.02 -8.75 -26.92
N THR A 183 17.14 -9.04 -26.27
CA THR A 183 18.29 -9.71 -26.92
C THR A 183 17.92 -11.10 -27.41
N PHE A 184 17.30 -11.92 -26.54
CA PHE A 184 16.85 -13.26 -26.90
C PHE A 184 15.85 -13.25 -28.08
N LEU A 185 14.89 -12.32 -28.06
CA LEU A 185 13.92 -12.21 -29.15
C LEU A 185 14.60 -11.81 -30.47
N LEU A 186 15.43 -10.76 -30.45
CA LEU A 186 16.10 -10.25 -31.66
C LEU A 186 17.15 -11.21 -32.23
N GLN A 187 17.74 -12.10 -31.43
CA GLN A 187 18.59 -13.19 -31.91
C GLN A 187 17.86 -14.11 -32.91
N ASN A 188 16.54 -14.20 -32.80
CA ASN A 188 15.69 -15.04 -33.67
C ASN A 188 15.03 -14.24 -34.81
N ALA A 189 15.37 -12.95 -34.96
CA ALA A 189 14.76 -12.07 -35.95
C ALA A 189 15.29 -12.30 -37.37
N VAL A 190 16.58 -12.56 -37.54
CA VAL A 190 17.25 -12.71 -38.84
C VAL A 190 18.03 -14.03 -38.86
N ASP A 191 17.90 -14.78 -39.94
CA ASP A 191 18.56 -16.08 -40.10
C ASP A 191 19.99 -15.96 -40.67
N SER A 192 20.64 -17.11 -40.92
CA SER A 192 21.98 -17.16 -41.50
C SER A 192 22.06 -16.71 -42.96
N HIS A 193 20.92 -16.65 -43.68
CA HIS A 193 20.83 -16.21 -45.07
C HIS A 193 20.51 -14.72 -45.20
N ASN A 194 20.52 -13.98 -44.09
CA ASN A 194 20.18 -12.56 -44.03
C ASN A 194 18.69 -12.28 -44.32
N GLU A 195 17.83 -13.25 -44.05
CA GLU A 195 16.37 -13.16 -44.21
C GLU A 195 15.71 -12.96 -42.85
N ILE A 196 14.72 -12.06 -42.78
CA ILE A 196 13.91 -11.87 -41.57
C ILE A 196 13.04 -13.12 -41.38
N ASN A 197 13.01 -13.65 -40.16
CA ASN A 197 12.08 -14.66 -39.76
C ASN A 197 10.68 -14.05 -39.69
N LEU A 198 9.78 -14.44 -40.61
CA LEU A 198 8.42 -13.90 -40.64
C LEU A 198 7.62 -14.15 -39.36
N ARG A 199 7.97 -15.19 -38.59
CA ARG A 199 7.36 -15.51 -37.30
C ARG A 199 7.79 -14.56 -36.20
N PHE A 200 8.78 -13.71 -36.44
CA PHE A 200 9.17 -12.66 -35.52
C PHE A 200 8.00 -11.75 -35.17
N GLN A 201 7.01 -11.57 -36.06
CA GLN A 201 5.77 -10.84 -35.74
C GLN A 201 5.07 -11.29 -34.45
N ARG A 202 5.20 -12.56 -34.07
CA ARG A 202 4.55 -13.14 -32.89
C ARG A 202 5.04 -12.53 -31.58
N ILE A 203 6.16 -11.80 -31.55
CA ILE A 203 6.59 -11.09 -30.34
C ILE A 203 5.58 -10.04 -29.86
N VAL A 204 4.70 -9.56 -30.74
CA VAL A 204 3.63 -8.62 -30.36
C VAL A 204 2.72 -9.20 -29.27
N LEU A 205 2.57 -10.53 -29.22
CA LEU A 205 1.79 -11.23 -28.19
C LEU A 205 2.39 -11.09 -26.79
N LEU A 206 3.66 -10.67 -26.69
CA LEU A 206 4.40 -10.48 -25.44
C LEU A 206 4.44 -9.02 -24.98
N MET A 207 4.02 -8.07 -25.82
CA MET A 207 4.03 -6.65 -25.48
C MET A 207 2.82 -6.30 -24.62
N ARG A 208 2.97 -5.36 -23.68
CA ARG A 208 1.90 -4.91 -22.79
C ARG A 208 1.80 -3.39 -22.79
N GLN A 209 0.58 -2.92 -22.57
CA GLN A 209 0.26 -1.51 -22.42
C GLN A 209 0.20 -1.13 -20.93
N PHE A 210 0.45 0.15 -20.66
CA PHE A 210 0.36 0.69 -19.31
C PHE A 210 -1.10 0.81 -18.85
N GLN A 211 -1.31 0.55 -17.56
CA GLN A 211 -2.50 0.97 -16.82
C GLN A 211 -2.08 2.09 -15.88
N ILE A 212 -2.64 3.27 -16.07
CA ILE A 212 -2.25 4.50 -15.36
C ILE A 212 -3.41 4.94 -14.48
N GLU A 213 -3.13 5.15 -13.19
CA GLU A 213 -4.06 5.60 -12.17
C GLU A 213 -3.42 6.78 -11.42
N GLY A 214 -3.82 8.00 -11.78
CA GLY A 214 -3.20 9.23 -11.28
C GLY A 214 -1.72 9.32 -11.67
N GLU A 215 -0.85 9.42 -10.66
CA GLU A 215 0.61 9.49 -10.83
C GLU A 215 1.32 8.12 -10.71
N THR A 216 0.55 7.03 -10.77
CA THR A 216 1.06 5.67 -10.69
C THR A 216 0.74 4.89 -11.96
N ALA A 217 1.60 3.94 -12.31
CA ALA A 217 1.38 3.07 -13.46
C ALA A 217 1.79 1.63 -13.16
N THR A 218 1.05 0.70 -13.76
CA THR A 218 1.37 -0.73 -13.81
C THR A 218 1.24 -1.24 -15.25
N LEU A 219 1.40 -2.54 -15.48
CA LEU A 219 1.12 -3.19 -16.77
C LEU A 219 -0.23 -3.90 -16.73
N ARG A 220 -1.01 -3.76 -17.81
CA ARG A 220 -2.16 -4.63 -18.05
C ARG A 220 -1.64 -6.05 -18.33
N ASN A 221 -2.16 -7.07 -17.64
CA ASN A 221 -1.83 -8.48 -17.85
C ASN A 221 -0.30 -8.78 -17.92
N PRO A 222 0.48 -8.49 -16.86
CA PRO A 222 1.93 -8.62 -16.89
C PRO A 222 2.40 -10.06 -17.18
N ILE A 223 3.54 -10.20 -17.87
CA ILE A 223 4.10 -11.49 -18.27
C ILE A 223 5.33 -11.86 -17.41
N PRO A 224 5.27 -12.98 -16.66
CA PRO A 224 6.46 -13.61 -16.11
C PRO A 224 7.19 -14.41 -17.20
N PHE A 225 8.14 -13.77 -17.89
CA PHE A 225 8.85 -14.36 -19.04
C PHE A 225 9.59 -15.67 -18.71
N ASN A 226 10.00 -15.86 -17.46
CA ASN A 226 10.64 -17.09 -16.96
C ASN A 226 9.70 -18.31 -16.95
N GLU A 227 8.38 -18.12 -17.02
CA GLU A 227 7.41 -19.22 -17.10
C GLU A 227 7.09 -19.65 -18.53
N LEU A 228 7.61 -18.95 -19.53
CA LEU A 228 7.32 -19.19 -20.94
C LEU A 228 8.50 -19.84 -21.65
N ASN A 229 8.21 -20.82 -22.49
CA ASN A 229 9.19 -21.33 -23.45
C ASN A 229 9.22 -20.40 -24.68
N LEU A 230 9.97 -19.30 -24.60
CA LEU A 230 9.99 -18.27 -25.65
C LEU A 230 10.52 -18.77 -26.99
N SER A 231 11.30 -19.86 -27.01
CA SER A 231 11.81 -20.44 -28.27
C SER A 231 10.68 -20.96 -29.16
N THR A 232 9.59 -21.48 -28.57
CA THR A 232 8.46 -22.04 -29.33
C THR A 232 7.63 -20.96 -30.03
N LEU A 233 7.82 -19.68 -29.68
CA LEU A 233 7.23 -18.55 -30.38
C LEU A 233 7.66 -18.53 -31.86
N PHE A 234 8.89 -18.95 -32.16
CA PHE A 234 9.47 -18.96 -33.51
C PHE A 234 9.34 -20.32 -34.22
N ALA A 235 8.86 -21.35 -33.52
CA ALA A 235 8.64 -22.69 -34.09
C ALA A 235 7.37 -22.75 -34.97
N ASP A 236 7.16 -23.85 -35.67
CA ASP A 236 5.96 -24.09 -36.47
C ASP A 236 4.73 -24.19 -35.55
N ASN A 237 3.86 -23.18 -35.61
CA ASN A 237 2.64 -23.12 -34.80
C ASN A 237 1.54 -22.35 -35.55
N PRO A 238 0.69 -23.04 -36.34
CA PRO A 238 -0.32 -22.39 -37.17
C PRO A 238 -1.38 -21.65 -36.35
N ILE A 239 -1.51 -21.95 -35.05
CA ILE A 239 -2.48 -21.29 -34.16
C ILE A 239 -2.01 -19.88 -33.81
N LEU A 240 -0.71 -19.69 -33.59
CA LEU A 240 -0.15 -18.35 -33.40
C LEU A 240 -0.33 -17.49 -34.65
N ASP A 241 -0.16 -18.09 -35.84
CA ASP A 241 -0.37 -17.39 -37.11
C ASP A 241 -1.82 -16.97 -37.30
N LEU A 242 -2.76 -17.84 -36.92
CA LEU A 242 -4.18 -17.53 -36.95
C LEU A 242 -4.57 -16.38 -36.01
N ILE A 243 -4.01 -16.37 -34.79
CA ILE A 243 -4.21 -15.29 -33.81
C ILE A 243 -3.71 -13.94 -34.37
N LEU A 244 -2.56 -13.95 -35.05
CA LEU A 244 -2.00 -12.76 -35.70
C LEU A 244 -2.82 -12.32 -36.91
N GLN A 245 -3.24 -13.26 -37.77
CA GLN A 245 -4.05 -12.97 -38.95
C GLN A 245 -5.33 -12.22 -38.57
N TYR A 246 -6.01 -12.67 -37.52
CA TYR A 246 -7.23 -12.03 -37.02
C TYR A 246 -7.00 -10.84 -36.08
N LYS A 247 -5.73 -10.47 -35.83
CA LYS A 247 -5.34 -9.37 -34.95
C LYS A 247 -6.04 -9.42 -33.58
N LEU A 248 -6.13 -10.61 -32.98
CA LEU A 248 -6.90 -10.78 -31.74
C LEU A 248 -6.25 -10.04 -30.55
N PHE A 249 -4.93 -9.88 -30.57
CA PHE A 249 -4.18 -9.23 -29.50
C PHE A 249 -4.46 -7.73 -29.38
N ASP A 250 -4.87 -7.06 -30.48
CA ASP A 250 -5.26 -5.64 -30.48
C ASP A 250 -6.52 -5.40 -29.63
N GLU A 251 -7.41 -6.39 -29.58
CA GLU A 251 -8.69 -6.30 -28.85
C GLU A 251 -8.70 -7.08 -27.53
N LEU A 252 -7.88 -8.12 -27.42
CA LEU A 252 -7.84 -9.04 -26.28
C LEU A 252 -6.39 -9.48 -26.04
N PRO A 253 -5.65 -8.77 -25.18
CA PRO A 253 -4.31 -9.21 -24.78
C PRO A 253 -4.38 -10.60 -24.14
N LEU A 254 -3.62 -11.55 -24.66
CA LEU A 254 -3.64 -12.93 -24.16
C LEU A 254 -3.12 -13.00 -22.72
N SER A 255 -3.84 -13.74 -21.88
CA SER A 255 -3.41 -14.04 -20.52
C SER A 255 -2.13 -14.88 -20.51
N ILE A 256 -1.44 -14.91 -19.36
CA ILE A 256 -0.27 -15.78 -19.18
C ILE A 256 -0.64 -17.27 -19.33
N ASN A 257 -1.83 -17.67 -18.86
CA ASN A 257 -2.27 -19.05 -18.94
C ASN A 257 -2.47 -19.48 -20.40
N LEU A 258 -3.11 -18.63 -21.21
CA LEU A 258 -3.30 -18.87 -22.64
C LEU A 258 -1.96 -18.96 -23.37
N LEU A 259 -1.04 -18.02 -23.10
CA LEU A 259 0.30 -18.02 -23.72
C LEU A 259 1.10 -19.28 -23.34
N LYS A 260 1.11 -19.66 -22.07
CA LYS A 260 1.82 -20.83 -21.56
C LYS A 260 1.29 -22.13 -22.18
N ASP A 261 -0.03 -22.25 -22.32
CA ASP A 261 -0.63 -23.41 -22.97
C ASP A 261 -0.30 -23.44 -24.47
N ILE A 262 -0.54 -22.35 -25.21
CA ILE A 262 -0.29 -22.30 -26.67
C ILE A 262 1.18 -22.58 -27.00
N LEU A 263 2.11 -22.13 -26.15
CA LEU A 263 3.55 -22.33 -26.32
C LEU A 263 4.05 -23.70 -25.82
N SER A 264 3.18 -24.52 -25.22
CA SER A 264 3.48 -25.89 -24.78
C SER A 264 3.37 -26.90 -25.92
N GLU A 265 4.21 -27.94 -25.87
CA GLU A 265 4.16 -29.08 -26.81
C GLU A 265 2.85 -29.88 -26.71
N SER A 266 2.28 -29.98 -25.50
CA SER A 266 1.05 -30.73 -25.23
C SER A 266 -0.17 -29.81 -25.13
N SER A 267 -0.21 -28.74 -25.92
CA SER A 267 -1.26 -27.71 -25.80
C SER A 267 -2.67 -28.28 -26.04
N GLN A 268 -3.53 -28.19 -25.03
CA GLN A 268 -4.95 -28.50 -25.19
C GLN A 268 -5.65 -27.37 -25.93
N LEU A 269 -5.25 -26.11 -25.69
CA LEU A 269 -5.82 -24.96 -26.39
C LEU A 269 -5.59 -25.03 -27.91
N GLN A 270 -4.43 -25.50 -28.36
CA GLN A 270 -4.21 -25.74 -29.79
C GLN A 270 -5.19 -26.76 -30.37
N LYS A 271 -5.54 -27.82 -29.63
CA LYS A 271 -6.53 -28.82 -30.09
C LYS A 271 -7.92 -28.21 -30.19
N GLU A 272 -8.32 -27.42 -29.20
CA GLU A 272 -9.61 -26.72 -29.21
C GLU A 272 -9.72 -25.77 -30.39
N ILE A 273 -8.68 -24.96 -30.65
CA ILE A 273 -8.68 -24.01 -31.78
C ILE A 273 -8.70 -24.74 -33.12
N LYS A 274 -7.93 -25.84 -33.27
CA LYS A 274 -7.98 -26.68 -34.48
C LYS A 274 -9.35 -27.32 -34.71
N GLY A 275 -10.12 -27.54 -33.64
CA GLY A 275 -11.48 -28.08 -33.71
C GLY A 275 -12.54 -27.07 -34.15
N VAL A 276 -12.22 -25.77 -34.25
CA VAL A 276 -13.18 -24.73 -34.66
C VAL A 276 -13.53 -24.90 -36.14
N LYS A 277 -14.83 -24.97 -36.42
CA LYS A 277 -15.35 -24.98 -37.80
C LYS A 277 -15.46 -23.54 -38.32
N PHE A 278 -14.46 -23.10 -39.06
CA PHE A 278 -14.47 -21.79 -39.69
C PHE A 278 -15.49 -21.69 -40.82
N THR A 279 -16.06 -20.49 -40.95
CA THR A 279 -17.01 -20.11 -41.99
C THR A 279 -16.29 -19.30 -43.09
N ALA A 280 -17.00 -18.98 -44.18
CA ALA A 280 -16.49 -18.05 -45.19
C ALA A 280 -16.39 -16.60 -44.69
N ASN A 281 -16.97 -16.27 -43.53
CA ASN A 281 -16.97 -14.91 -42.98
C ASN A 281 -15.84 -14.77 -41.95
N GLU A 282 -14.78 -14.05 -42.32
CA GLU A 282 -13.61 -13.83 -41.48
C GLU A 282 -13.92 -13.12 -40.15
N GLU A 283 -14.87 -12.18 -40.14
CA GLU A 283 -15.27 -11.48 -38.91
C GLU A 283 -15.95 -12.43 -37.93
N ILE A 284 -16.79 -13.35 -38.41
CA ILE A 284 -17.40 -14.39 -37.56
C ILE A 284 -16.30 -15.30 -36.99
N ASN A 285 -15.34 -15.72 -37.82
CA ASN A 285 -14.24 -16.57 -37.39
C ASN A 285 -13.38 -15.91 -36.30
N LYS A 286 -13.08 -14.61 -36.46
CA LYS A 286 -12.40 -13.79 -35.46
C LYS A 286 -13.16 -13.80 -34.13
N ARG A 287 -14.48 -13.60 -34.15
CA ARG A 287 -15.32 -13.61 -32.94
C ARG A 287 -15.38 -14.98 -32.28
N LEU A 288 -15.52 -16.05 -33.05
CA LEU A 288 -15.49 -17.43 -32.55
C LEU A 288 -14.19 -17.73 -31.80
N LEU A 289 -13.04 -17.34 -32.36
CA LEU A 289 -11.75 -17.50 -31.69
C LEU A 289 -11.67 -16.67 -30.41
N LYS A 290 -12.13 -15.42 -30.43
CA LYS A 290 -12.16 -14.56 -29.25
C LYS A 290 -13.00 -15.18 -28.12
N ILE A 291 -14.19 -15.70 -28.45
CA ILE A 291 -15.08 -16.38 -27.50
C ILE A 291 -14.39 -17.63 -26.93
N LEU A 292 -13.82 -18.47 -27.79
CA LEU A 292 -13.12 -19.69 -27.37
C LEU A 292 -11.99 -19.37 -26.41
N LEU A 293 -11.14 -18.38 -26.73
CA LEU A 293 -10.02 -17.98 -25.88
C LEU A 293 -10.49 -17.50 -24.51
N VAL A 294 -11.52 -16.64 -24.45
CA VAL A 294 -12.07 -16.16 -23.17
C VAL A 294 -12.68 -17.31 -22.37
N PHE A 295 -13.48 -18.18 -22.99
CA PHE A 295 -14.09 -19.31 -22.29
C PHE A 295 -13.07 -20.32 -21.79
N TYR A 296 -12.02 -20.56 -22.56
CA TYR A 296 -10.92 -21.42 -22.17
C TYR A 296 -10.18 -20.84 -20.96
N ASP A 297 -9.79 -19.57 -21.03
CA ASP A 297 -9.04 -18.89 -19.97
C ASP A 297 -9.81 -18.84 -18.64
N LYS A 298 -11.13 -18.65 -18.72
CA LYS A 298 -12.01 -18.60 -17.53
C LYS A 298 -12.51 -19.99 -17.09
N GLY A 299 -12.15 -21.06 -17.80
CA GLY A 299 -12.54 -22.43 -17.44
C GLY A 299 -14.03 -22.76 -17.66
N ILE A 300 -14.72 -22.03 -18.54
CA ILE A 300 -16.16 -22.17 -18.81
C ILE A 300 -16.48 -22.70 -20.21
N LEU A 301 -15.47 -23.13 -20.98
CA LEU A 301 -15.62 -23.60 -22.36
C LEU A 301 -16.61 -24.78 -22.48
N GLU A 302 -16.46 -25.82 -21.67
CA GLU A 302 -17.31 -27.01 -21.72
C GLU A 302 -18.79 -26.67 -21.51
N GLN A 303 -19.08 -25.84 -20.50
CA GLN A 303 -20.42 -25.43 -20.13
C GLN A 303 -21.10 -24.61 -21.23
N ASN A 304 -20.31 -23.97 -22.11
CA ASN A 304 -20.79 -23.04 -23.13
C ASN A 304 -20.50 -23.49 -24.57
N ARG A 305 -20.15 -24.77 -24.81
CA ARG A 305 -19.88 -25.29 -26.17
C ARG A 305 -21.04 -25.09 -27.13
N GLN A 306 -22.29 -25.21 -26.66
CA GLN A 306 -23.49 -25.00 -27.48
C GLN A 306 -23.60 -23.56 -27.99
N PHE A 307 -23.19 -22.58 -27.18
CA PHE A 307 -23.17 -21.18 -27.60
C PHE A 307 -22.14 -20.96 -28.72
N LEU A 308 -20.94 -21.53 -28.59
CA LEU A 308 -19.89 -21.45 -29.62
C LEU A 308 -20.30 -22.09 -30.95
N ALA A 309 -21.14 -23.14 -30.91
CA ALA A 309 -21.68 -23.78 -32.10
C ALA A 309 -22.82 -22.99 -32.78
N ASN A 310 -23.43 -22.03 -32.08
CA ASN A 310 -24.56 -21.23 -32.58
C ASN A 310 -24.07 -19.96 -33.31
N ILE A 311 -23.68 -20.14 -34.57
CA ILE A 311 -23.14 -19.07 -35.43
C ILE A 311 -24.13 -17.90 -35.57
N ASP A 312 -25.43 -18.17 -35.68
CA ASP A 312 -26.45 -17.13 -35.81
C ASP A 312 -26.49 -16.24 -34.57
N CYS A 313 -26.35 -16.82 -33.39
CA CYS A 313 -26.29 -16.08 -32.13
C CYS A 313 -25.01 -15.24 -32.03
N VAL A 314 -23.85 -15.82 -32.38
CA VAL A 314 -22.57 -15.08 -32.42
C VAL A 314 -22.64 -13.91 -33.38
N ASN A 315 -23.21 -14.10 -34.58
CA ASN A 315 -23.36 -13.03 -35.56
C ASN A 315 -24.35 -11.94 -35.08
N ARG A 316 -25.42 -12.33 -34.37
CA ARG A 316 -26.41 -11.38 -33.83
C ARG A 316 -25.81 -10.42 -32.81
N PHE A 317 -24.94 -10.91 -31.94
CA PHE A 317 -24.33 -10.11 -30.87
C PHE A 317 -22.86 -9.73 -31.14
N LYS A 318 -22.35 -9.93 -32.36
CA LYS A 318 -20.95 -9.62 -32.72
C LYS A 318 -20.53 -8.21 -32.36
N GLY A 319 -21.47 -7.28 -32.44
CA GLY A 319 -21.29 -5.88 -32.10
C GLY A 319 -20.94 -5.68 -30.64
N PHE A 320 -21.32 -6.58 -29.73
CA PHE A 320 -21.30 -6.48 -28.26
C PHE A 320 -20.27 -7.41 -27.58
N MET A 321 -19.16 -7.70 -28.24
CA MET A 321 -18.11 -8.62 -27.76
C MET A 321 -16.71 -7.98 -27.81
N TRP A 322 -16.62 -6.68 -27.50
CA TRP A 322 -15.34 -5.98 -27.48
C TRP A 322 -14.57 -6.25 -26.18
N HIS A 323 -15.26 -6.52 -25.06
CA HIS A 323 -14.66 -6.78 -23.74
C HIS A 323 -14.87 -8.24 -23.26
N GLU A 324 -13.94 -8.78 -22.46
CA GLU A 324 -14.00 -10.17 -21.96
C GLU A 324 -15.24 -10.45 -21.08
N THR A 325 -15.66 -9.49 -20.27
CA THR A 325 -16.84 -9.61 -19.40
C THR A 325 -18.13 -9.76 -20.21
N GLN A 326 -18.26 -9.05 -21.34
CA GLN A 326 -19.42 -9.19 -22.22
C GLN A 326 -19.51 -10.60 -22.80
N ILE A 327 -18.36 -11.13 -23.25
CA ILE A 327 -18.26 -12.50 -23.79
C ILE A 327 -18.67 -13.53 -22.74
N GLN A 328 -18.18 -13.39 -21.50
CA GLN A 328 -18.55 -14.29 -20.40
C GLN A 328 -20.03 -14.21 -20.05
N LEU A 329 -20.61 -13.01 -20.08
CA LEU A 329 -21.97 -12.77 -19.64
C LEU A 329 -23.02 -13.21 -20.67
N LEU A 330 -22.72 -13.10 -21.96
CA LEU A 330 -23.69 -13.30 -23.03
C LEU A 330 -24.40 -14.68 -23.00
N PRO A 331 -23.71 -15.83 -22.82
CA PRO A 331 -24.38 -17.13 -22.71
C PRO A 331 -25.40 -17.17 -21.57
N PHE A 332 -25.06 -16.57 -20.43
CA PHE A 332 -25.94 -16.49 -19.27
C PHE A 332 -27.21 -15.69 -19.58
N LEU A 333 -27.08 -14.53 -20.23
CA LEU A 333 -28.24 -13.68 -20.59
C LEU A 333 -29.19 -14.40 -21.56
N ILE A 334 -28.62 -15.16 -22.50
CA ILE A 334 -29.41 -15.97 -23.44
C ILE A 334 -30.12 -17.11 -22.72
N GLN A 335 -29.43 -17.82 -21.83
CA GLN A 335 -30.02 -18.90 -21.03
C GLN A 335 -31.14 -18.41 -20.10
N LYS A 336 -31.06 -17.16 -19.61
CA LYS A 336 -32.14 -16.48 -18.88
C LYS A 336 -33.33 -16.08 -19.77
N ASN A 337 -33.26 -16.30 -21.09
CA ASN A 337 -34.28 -15.92 -22.08
C ASN A 337 -34.63 -14.42 -22.05
N TYR A 338 -33.64 -13.55 -21.81
CA TYR A 338 -33.87 -12.12 -21.95
C TYR A 338 -34.10 -11.72 -23.41
N PRO A 339 -34.99 -10.76 -23.69
CA PRO A 339 -35.18 -10.25 -25.05
C PRO A 339 -33.89 -9.67 -25.63
N ASP A 340 -33.63 -9.90 -26.91
CA ASP A 340 -32.44 -9.38 -27.60
C ASP A 340 -32.20 -7.87 -27.37
N PRO A 341 -33.21 -6.98 -27.43
CA PRO A 341 -33.00 -5.56 -27.14
C PRO A 341 -32.47 -5.30 -25.72
N LEU A 342 -32.92 -6.06 -24.73
CA LEU A 342 -32.44 -5.94 -23.36
C LEU A 342 -31.00 -6.43 -23.25
N ILE A 343 -30.66 -7.56 -23.88
CA ILE A 343 -29.28 -8.08 -23.91
C ILE A 343 -28.34 -7.01 -24.52
N GLN A 344 -28.75 -6.38 -25.62
CA GLN A 344 -27.97 -5.32 -26.26
C GLN A 344 -27.77 -4.11 -25.34
N ILE A 345 -28.81 -3.68 -24.61
CA ILE A 345 -28.69 -2.60 -23.62
C ILE A 345 -27.76 -3.00 -22.48
N ILE A 346 -27.89 -4.21 -21.92
CA ILE A 346 -27.00 -4.68 -20.84
C ILE A 346 -25.54 -4.63 -21.29
N LEU A 347 -25.28 -5.02 -22.54
CA LEU A 347 -23.92 -5.06 -23.08
C LEU A 347 -23.43 -3.73 -23.66
N SER A 348 -24.26 -2.69 -23.81
CA SER A 348 -23.85 -1.46 -24.49
C SER A 348 -22.93 -0.57 -23.67
N GLU A 349 -23.03 -0.60 -22.34
CA GLU A 349 -22.24 0.25 -21.44
C GLU A 349 -21.47 -0.55 -20.39
N GLU A 350 -20.27 -0.09 -20.04
CA GLU A 350 -19.40 -0.75 -19.06
C GLU A 350 -20.01 -0.87 -17.67
N ALA A 351 -20.69 0.19 -17.21
CA ALA A 351 -21.39 0.17 -15.94
C ALA A 351 -22.44 -0.95 -15.87
N TYR A 352 -23.14 -1.21 -16.98
CA TYR A 352 -24.23 -2.18 -17.03
C TYR A 352 -23.71 -3.61 -17.06
N PHE A 353 -22.86 -3.97 -18.04
CA PHE A 353 -22.42 -5.36 -18.14
C PHE A 353 -21.55 -5.78 -16.96
N ARG A 354 -20.78 -4.87 -16.35
CA ARG A 354 -20.00 -5.19 -15.13
C ARG A 354 -20.89 -5.35 -13.92
N ALA A 355 -21.93 -4.53 -13.77
CA ALA A 355 -22.91 -4.68 -12.70
C ALA A 355 -23.62 -6.03 -12.79
N ILE A 356 -24.13 -6.39 -13.98
CA ILE A 356 -24.82 -7.67 -14.16
C ILE A 356 -23.86 -8.84 -13.99
N HIS A 357 -22.64 -8.78 -14.53
CA HIS A 357 -21.64 -9.82 -14.30
C HIS A 357 -21.32 -9.98 -12.80
N SER A 358 -21.17 -8.89 -12.07
CA SER A 358 -20.97 -8.92 -10.61
C SER A 358 -22.15 -9.54 -9.86
N LEU A 359 -23.39 -9.28 -10.29
CA LEU A 359 -24.59 -9.91 -9.74
C LEU A 359 -24.58 -11.43 -9.99
N VAL A 360 -24.19 -11.87 -11.19
CA VAL A 360 -24.06 -13.29 -11.53
C VAL A 360 -23.01 -13.98 -10.66
N GLU A 361 -21.85 -13.34 -10.43
CA GLU A 361 -20.82 -13.85 -9.52
C GLU A 361 -21.25 -13.90 -8.06
N LEU A 362 -22.12 -12.98 -7.64
CA LEU A 362 -22.68 -12.97 -6.30
C LEU A 362 -23.67 -14.13 -6.12
N GLU A 363 -24.71 -14.16 -6.96
CA GLU A 363 -25.75 -15.18 -7.02
C GLU A 363 -26.62 -14.98 -8.30
N PRO A 364 -26.72 -15.98 -9.21
CA PRO A 364 -27.49 -15.88 -10.46
C PRO A 364 -28.97 -15.49 -10.35
N GLU A 365 -29.59 -15.71 -9.19
CA GLU A 365 -30.98 -15.36 -8.89
C GLU A 365 -31.17 -13.85 -8.72
N LEU A 366 -30.11 -13.10 -8.37
CA LEU A 366 -30.17 -11.65 -8.24
C LEU A 366 -30.49 -10.93 -9.55
N THR A 367 -30.32 -11.61 -10.69
CA THR A 367 -30.63 -11.01 -11.98
C THR A 367 -32.11 -11.14 -12.37
N GLN A 368 -32.95 -11.84 -11.59
CA GLN A 368 -34.34 -12.15 -11.99
C GLN A 368 -35.14 -10.92 -12.45
N ASP A 369 -35.04 -9.81 -11.73
CA ASP A 369 -35.80 -8.57 -11.98
C ASP A 369 -35.05 -7.53 -12.84
N VAL A 370 -33.88 -7.90 -13.38
CA VAL A 370 -33.09 -7.04 -14.29
C VAL A 370 -33.92 -6.46 -15.45
N PRO A 371 -34.82 -7.23 -16.13
CA PRO A 371 -35.66 -6.65 -17.17
C PRO A 371 -36.53 -5.47 -16.70
N GLN A 372 -37.00 -5.50 -15.46
CA GLN A 372 -37.80 -4.42 -14.88
C GLN A 372 -36.91 -3.24 -14.50
N PHE A 373 -35.76 -3.50 -13.88
CA PHE A 373 -34.82 -2.44 -13.48
C PHE A 373 -34.21 -1.70 -14.68
N PHE A 374 -33.95 -2.39 -15.79
CA PHE A 374 -33.43 -1.77 -17.01
C PHE A 374 -34.47 -0.94 -17.77
N ALA A 375 -35.76 -1.06 -17.42
CA ALA A 375 -36.81 -0.18 -17.94
C ALA A 375 -36.91 1.15 -17.16
N ASP A 376 -36.25 1.27 -16.00
CA ASP A 376 -36.22 2.48 -15.17
C ASP A 376 -34.91 3.26 -15.38
N PRO A 377 -34.96 4.47 -15.99
CA PRO A 377 -33.77 5.30 -16.18
C PRO A 377 -33.04 5.63 -14.87
N THR A 378 -33.77 5.74 -13.75
CA THR A 378 -33.19 6.04 -12.43
C THR A 378 -32.26 4.92 -11.98
N LYS A 379 -32.69 3.66 -12.16
CA LYS A 379 -31.90 2.47 -11.84
C LYS A 379 -30.64 2.36 -12.71
N LEU A 380 -30.70 2.80 -13.97
CA LEU A 380 -29.52 2.83 -14.85
C LEU A 380 -28.50 3.88 -14.41
N GLU A 381 -28.94 5.06 -14.00
CA GLU A 381 -28.05 6.09 -13.44
C GLU A 381 -27.42 5.64 -12.11
N GLU A 382 -28.15 4.90 -11.27
CA GLU A 382 -27.58 4.25 -10.08
C GLU A 382 -26.45 3.28 -10.43
N LEU A 383 -26.57 2.49 -11.51
CA LEU A 383 -25.48 1.59 -11.94
C LEU A 383 -24.23 2.36 -12.38
N LYS A 384 -24.39 3.51 -13.05
CA LYS A 384 -23.25 4.39 -13.40
C LYS A 384 -22.58 4.94 -12.16
N PHE A 385 -23.36 5.38 -11.17
CA PHE A 385 -22.82 5.80 -9.88
C PHE A 385 -22.06 4.66 -9.19
N ILE A 386 -22.65 3.47 -9.08
CA ILE A 386 -22.01 2.30 -8.45
C ILE A 386 -20.72 1.94 -9.17
N HIS A 387 -20.72 1.93 -10.51
CA HIS A 387 -19.53 1.62 -11.30
C HIS A 387 -18.37 2.60 -11.04
N SER A 388 -18.67 3.88 -10.80
CA SER A 388 -17.67 4.93 -10.51
C SER A 388 -16.96 4.76 -9.16
N LEU A 389 -17.45 3.90 -8.27
CA LEU A 389 -16.83 3.68 -6.97
C LEU A 389 -15.46 2.99 -7.12
N PRO A 390 -14.47 3.25 -6.25
CA PRO A 390 -13.16 2.61 -6.36
C PRO A 390 -13.11 1.21 -5.72
N ASP A 391 -13.83 0.98 -4.61
CA ASP A 391 -13.78 -0.28 -3.87
C ASP A 391 -14.81 -1.31 -4.39
N GLU A 392 -14.32 -2.48 -4.80
CA GLU A 392 -15.14 -3.56 -5.37
C GLU A 392 -16.10 -4.21 -4.36
N ASN A 393 -15.76 -4.24 -3.05
CA ASN A 393 -16.69 -4.78 -2.06
C ASN A 393 -17.85 -3.81 -1.81
N THR A 394 -17.57 -2.51 -1.80
CA THR A 394 -18.59 -1.46 -1.73
C THR A 394 -19.48 -1.51 -2.96
N LYS A 395 -18.93 -1.68 -4.17
CA LYS A 395 -19.74 -1.91 -5.38
C LYS A 395 -20.68 -3.09 -5.21
N ARG A 396 -20.17 -4.24 -4.80
CA ARG A 396 -20.97 -5.46 -4.60
C ARG A 396 -22.07 -5.25 -3.55
N LEU A 397 -21.78 -4.57 -2.44
CA LEU A 397 -22.79 -4.25 -1.44
C LEU A 397 -23.87 -3.32 -2.00
N CYS A 398 -23.48 -2.27 -2.73
CA CYS A 398 -24.44 -1.36 -3.37
C CYS A 398 -25.29 -2.09 -4.43
N LEU A 399 -24.71 -3.02 -5.20
CA LEU A 399 -25.45 -3.85 -6.14
C LEU A 399 -26.50 -4.73 -5.44
N ILE A 400 -26.18 -5.30 -4.28
CA ILE A 400 -27.16 -6.04 -3.46
C ILE A 400 -28.33 -5.14 -3.06
N PHE A 401 -28.05 -3.91 -2.62
CA PHE A 401 -29.10 -2.93 -2.33
C PHE A 401 -29.86 -2.48 -3.57
N TRP A 402 -29.20 -2.41 -4.73
CA TRP A 402 -29.80 -2.05 -6.01
C TRP A 402 -30.82 -3.09 -6.46
N VAL A 403 -30.54 -4.39 -6.30
CA VAL A 403 -31.49 -5.47 -6.68
C VAL A 403 -32.52 -5.80 -5.61
N LYS A 404 -32.12 -5.92 -4.34
CA LYS A 404 -33.01 -6.42 -3.27
C LYS A 404 -33.73 -5.29 -2.54
N GLY A 405 -33.19 -4.08 -2.59
CA GLY A 405 -33.65 -2.95 -1.80
C GLY A 405 -34.05 -1.75 -2.64
N ALA A 406 -34.36 -0.66 -1.94
CA ALA A 406 -34.62 0.64 -2.52
C ALA A 406 -33.86 1.68 -1.70
N LEU A 407 -32.64 2.02 -2.15
CA LEU A 407 -31.90 3.15 -1.61
C LEU A 407 -32.13 4.37 -2.50
N SER A 408 -32.24 5.55 -1.88
CA SER A 408 -32.05 6.81 -2.60
C SER A 408 -30.56 7.00 -2.93
N ILE A 409 -30.25 7.97 -3.80
CA ILE A 409 -28.86 8.40 -4.07
C ILE A 409 -28.13 8.74 -2.76
N ASP A 410 -28.77 9.49 -1.85
CA ASP A 410 -28.23 9.80 -0.52
C ASP A 410 -27.99 8.53 0.31
N GLY A 411 -28.86 7.52 0.18
CA GLY A 411 -28.69 6.23 0.83
C GLY A 411 -27.42 5.51 0.36
N TYR A 412 -27.13 5.51 -0.95
CA TYR A 412 -25.87 4.96 -1.44
C TYR A 412 -24.66 5.75 -0.94
N GLN A 413 -24.74 7.08 -0.91
CA GLN A 413 -23.66 7.92 -0.38
C GLN A 413 -23.35 7.60 1.09
N GLN A 414 -24.38 7.42 1.93
CA GLN A 414 -24.19 7.02 3.33
C GLN A 414 -23.49 5.67 3.47
N ILE A 415 -23.84 4.68 2.62
CA ILE A 415 -23.17 3.37 2.60
C ILE A 415 -21.71 3.51 2.16
N VAL A 416 -21.43 4.34 1.17
CA VAL A 416 -20.07 4.60 0.67
C VAL A 416 -19.22 5.31 1.73
N GLU A 417 -19.76 6.32 2.41
CA GLU A 417 -19.08 7.02 3.50
C GLU A 417 -18.79 6.08 4.67
N ALA A 418 -19.77 5.26 5.08
CA ALA A 418 -19.55 4.25 6.10
C ALA A 418 -18.50 3.21 5.66
N ALA A 419 -18.48 2.77 4.40
CA ALA A 419 -17.46 1.84 3.93
C ALA A 419 -16.05 2.45 3.91
N LYS A 420 -15.93 3.76 3.69
CA LYS A 420 -14.66 4.50 3.80
C LYS A 420 -14.19 4.61 5.26
N GLU A 421 -15.10 4.90 6.19
CA GLU A 421 -14.78 4.96 7.62
C GLU A 421 -14.48 3.55 8.20
N TYR A 422 -15.13 2.51 7.67
CA TYR A 422 -15.05 1.14 8.15
C TYR A 422 -14.71 0.16 6.99
N PRO A 423 -13.43 0.01 6.61
CA PRO A 423 -13.02 -0.74 5.40
C PRO A 423 -13.46 -2.20 5.35
N LEU A 424 -13.68 -2.83 6.51
CA LEU A 424 -14.12 -4.22 6.61
C LEU A 424 -15.64 -4.40 6.46
N MET A 425 -16.41 -3.32 6.49
CA MET A 425 -17.88 -3.37 6.50
C MET A 425 -18.43 -4.02 5.25
N ALA A 426 -18.07 -3.52 4.06
CA ALA A 426 -18.72 -3.89 2.83
C ALA A 426 -18.60 -5.41 2.53
N SER A 427 -17.39 -5.94 2.63
CA SER A 427 -17.13 -7.39 2.45
C SER A 427 -17.86 -8.25 3.48
N SER A 428 -17.95 -7.80 4.73
CA SER A 428 -18.67 -8.51 5.79
C SER A 428 -20.18 -8.56 5.56
N LEU A 429 -20.76 -7.47 5.06
CA LEU A 429 -22.19 -7.39 4.78
C LEU A 429 -22.57 -8.14 3.51
N VAL A 430 -21.71 -8.14 2.48
CA VAL A 430 -21.87 -9.02 1.31
C VAL A 430 -21.87 -10.49 1.75
N ALA A 431 -20.94 -10.88 2.64
CA ALA A 431 -20.90 -12.25 3.16
C ALA A 431 -22.13 -12.58 4.03
N LEU A 432 -22.63 -11.62 4.80
CA LEU A 432 -23.84 -11.78 5.62
C LEU A 432 -25.10 -11.93 4.78
N ASP A 433 -25.23 -11.21 3.66
CA ASP A 433 -26.34 -11.39 2.72
C ASP A 433 -26.35 -12.81 2.12
N LYS A 434 -25.17 -13.33 1.77
CA LYS A 434 -25.01 -14.70 1.24
C LYS A 434 -25.46 -15.81 2.19
N THR A 435 -25.54 -15.56 3.50
CA THR A 435 -26.07 -16.57 4.44
C THR A 435 -27.58 -16.72 4.35
N LYS A 436 -28.29 -15.78 3.69
CA LYS A 436 -29.75 -15.72 3.58
C LYS A 436 -30.49 -15.65 4.93
N THR A 437 -29.77 -15.32 6.02
CA THR A 437 -30.34 -15.24 7.38
C THR A 437 -30.84 -13.85 7.76
N VAL A 438 -30.61 -12.84 6.91
CA VAL A 438 -30.90 -11.42 7.20
C VAL A 438 -31.68 -10.82 6.04
N SER A 439 -32.78 -10.12 6.32
CA SER A 439 -33.53 -9.39 5.29
C SER A 439 -32.77 -8.16 4.81
N ILE A 440 -33.11 -7.65 3.62
CA ILE A 440 -32.42 -6.48 3.05
C ILE A 440 -32.59 -5.22 3.92
N GLU A 441 -33.76 -5.00 4.51
CA GLU A 441 -34.00 -3.86 5.40
C GLU A 441 -33.18 -3.98 6.68
N LYS A 442 -32.99 -5.21 7.17
CA LYS A 442 -32.13 -5.47 8.32
C LYS A 442 -30.66 -5.29 7.96
N LEU A 443 -30.25 -5.68 6.76
CA LEU A 443 -28.89 -5.47 6.26
C LEU A 443 -28.58 -3.97 6.15
N GLN A 444 -29.50 -3.18 5.60
CA GLN A 444 -29.40 -1.71 5.56
C GLN A 444 -29.28 -1.12 6.98
N LYS A 445 -30.13 -1.55 7.92
CA LYS A 445 -30.05 -1.13 9.33
C LYS A 445 -28.75 -1.54 10.02
N ILE A 446 -28.08 -2.60 9.58
CA ILE A 446 -26.76 -2.98 10.10
C ILE A 446 -25.69 -2.08 9.48
N ALA A 447 -25.74 -1.83 8.17
CA ALA A 447 -24.80 -0.97 7.47
C ALA A 447 -24.77 0.45 8.08
N LEU A 448 -25.94 1.01 8.38
CA LEU A 448 -26.08 2.36 8.97
C LEU A 448 -25.90 2.42 10.49
N ASP A 449 -25.60 1.29 11.16
CA ASP A 449 -25.31 1.24 12.60
C ASP A 449 -23.84 0.82 12.82
N PRO A 450 -22.95 1.78 13.09
CA PRO A 450 -21.53 1.52 13.33
C PRO A 450 -21.23 0.41 14.33
N SER A 451 -21.97 0.36 15.44
CA SER A 451 -21.75 -0.66 16.46
C SER A 451 -22.13 -2.05 15.93
N ARG A 452 -23.21 -2.17 15.15
CA ARG A 452 -23.64 -3.46 14.61
C ARG A 452 -22.71 -3.95 13.52
N HIS A 453 -22.36 -3.13 12.54
CA HIS A 453 -21.52 -3.61 11.46
C HIS A 453 -20.08 -3.86 11.91
N LEU A 454 -19.53 -3.12 12.88
CA LEU A 454 -18.20 -3.41 13.43
C LEU A 454 -18.17 -4.78 14.11
N ARG A 455 -19.17 -5.10 14.94
CA ARG A 455 -19.28 -6.42 15.57
C ARG A 455 -19.36 -7.53 14.53
N LYS A 456 -20.16 -7.35 13.48
CA LYS A 456 -20.26 -8.31 12.36
C LYS A 456 -18.95 -8.43 11.59
N SER A 457 -18.27 -7.31 11.35
CA SER A 457 -17.02 -7.26 10.61
C SER A 457 -15.89 -7.96 11.36
N ILE A 458 -15.77 -7.70 12.66
CA ILE A 458 -14.79 -8.38 13.51
C ILE A 458 -15.07 -9.88 13.55
N ALA A 459 -16.33 -10.27 13.79
CA ALA A 459 -16.70 -11.69 13.85
C ALA A 459 -16.44 -12.44 12.53
N TYR A 460 -16.60 -11.78 11.38
CA TYR A 460 -16.39 -12.37 10.07
C TYR A 460 -14.90 -12.45 9.69
N HIS A 461 -14.18 -11.32 9.71
CA HIS A 461 -12.81 -11.20 9.20
C HIS A 461 -11.74 -11.87 10.07
N PHE A 462 -12.07 -12.08 11.35
CA PHE A 462 -11.20 -12.76 12.32
C PHE A 462 -11.82 -14.08 12.81
N SER A 463 -12.79 -14.62 12.06
CA SER A 463 -13.47 -15.88 12.41
C SER A 463 -12.50 -17.04 12.56
N LYS A 464 -11.48 -17.14 11.69
CA LYS A 464 -10.48 -18.21 11.70
C LYS A 464 -9.63 -18.17 12.97
N GLU A 465 -9.19 -16.98 13.38
CA GLU A 465 -8.38 -16.75 14.57
C GLU A 465 -9.21 -16.95 15.86
N LEU A 466 -10.50 -16.61 15.82
CA LEU A 466 -11.40 -16.64 16.97
C LEU A 466 -12.22 -17.94 17.10
N GLN A 467 -12.17 -18.84 16.12
CA GLN A 467 -13.07 -20.01 16.02
C GLN A 467 -13.06 -20.91 17.26
N LYS A 468 -11.91 -20.99 17.97
CA LYS A 468 -11.73 -21.86 19.15
C LYS A 468 -12.32 -21.30 20.44
N PHE A 469 -12.79 -20.05 20.44
CA PHE A 469 -13.27 -19.39 21.65
C PHE A 469 -14.80 -19.25 21.65
N HIS A 470 -15.41 -19.68 22.74
CA HIS A 470 -16.84 -19.46 22.97
C HIS A 470 -17.10 -18.03 23.47
N GLY A 471 -18.29 -17.49 23.19
CA GLY A 471 -18.72 -16.19 23.74
C GLY A 471 -18.11 -14.95 23.09
N VAL A 472 -17.45 -15.07 21.93
CA VAL A 472 -16.88 -13.92 21.18
C VAL A 472 -17.92 -12.82 20.94
N ASN A 473 -19.13 -13.21 20.49
CA ASN A 473 -20.22 -12.24 20.30
C ASN A 473 -20.59 -11.51 21.59
N SER A 474 -20.65 -12.22 22.73
CA SER A 474 -20.94 -11.61 24.03
C SER A 474 -19.86 -10.59 24.41
N LYS A 475 -18.58 -10.89 24.19
CA LYS A 475 -17.47 -9.94 24.42
C LYS A 475 -17.59 -8.70 23.55
N LEU A 476 -17.89 -8.87 22.25
CA LEU A 476 -18.13 -7.77 21.32
C LEU A 476 -19.33 -6.90 21.71
N HIS A 477 -20.34 -7.46 22.39
CA HIS A 477 -21.48 -6.71 22.90
C HIS A 477 -21.16 -5.84 24.12
N LEU A 478 -20.11 -6.18 24.87
CA LEU A 478 -19.65 -5.38 26.01
C LEU A 478 -18.86 -4.13 25.60
N LEU A 479 -18.33 -4.10 24.38
CA LEU A 479 -17.55 -2.98 23.86
C LEU A 479 -18.47 -1.87 23.33
N ASN A 480 -18.12 -0.63 23.66
CA ASN A 480 -18.76 0.56 23.08
C ASN A 480 -18.22 0.85 21.65
N LEU A 481 -18.76 1.85 20.96
CA LEU A 481 -18.39 2.15 19.57
C LEU A 481 -16.90 2.46 19.41
N GLN A 482 -16.32 3.29 20.28
CA GLN A 482 -14.91 3.68 20.20
C GLN A 482 -13.99 2.47 20.47
N GLU A 483 -14.38 1.61 21.41
CA GLU A 483 -13.66 0.36 21.68
C GLU A 483 -13.76 -0.62 20.51
N LEU A 484 -14.91 -0.72 19.84
CA LEU A 484 -15.07 -1.56 18.64
C LEU A 484 -14.21 -1.06 17.48
N LYS A 485 -14.14 0.26 17.25
CA LYS A 485 -13.23 0.87 16.26
C LYS A 485 -11.77 0.51 16.55
N SER A 486 -11.37 0.70 17.82
CA SER A 486 -10.02 0.43 18.28
C SER A 486 -9.68 -1.06 18.21
N ALA A 487 -10.62 -1.94 18.56
CA ALA A 487 -10.50 -3.40 18.42
C ALA A 487 -10.32 -3.80 16.96
N SER A 488 -11.14 -3.28 16.05
CA SER A 488 -11.03 -3.59 14.61
C SER A 488 -9.64 -3.23 14.08
N THR A 489 -9.13 -2.04 14.43
CA THR A 489 -7.81 -1.56 14.01
C THR A 489 -6.69 -2.40 14.63
N ALA A 490 -6.76 -2.68 15.94
CA ALA A 490 -5.80 -3.53 16.64
C ALA A 490 -5.73 -4.95 16.04
N LEU A 491 -6.86 -5.56 15.70
CA LEU A 491 -6.91 -6.88 15.07
C LEU A 491 -6.34 -6.87 13.64
N LEU A 492 -6.55 -5.78 12.89
CA LEU A 492 -5.91 -5.58 11.58
C LEU A 492 -4.38 -5.48 11.71
N VAL A 493 -3.87 -4.76 12.71
CA VAL A 493 -2.43 -4.67 13.00
C VAL A 493 -1.84 -6.06 13.28
N LEU A 494 -2.53 -6.87 14.11
CA LEU A 494 -2.10 -8.25 14.37
C LEU A 494 -2.08 -9.11 13.10
N LYS A 495 -3.12 -8.97 12.25
CA LYS A 495 -3.21 -9.69 10.97
C LYS A 495 -2.14 -9.24 9.98
N LYS A 496 -1.81 -7.95 9.91
CA LYS A 496 -0.71 -7.37 9.11
C LYS A 496 0.63 -7.97 9.52
N ALA A 497 0.87 -8.11 10.83
CA ALA A 497 2.07 -8.75 11.37
C ALA A 497 2.11 -10.28 11.20
N LYS A 498 1.03 -10.89 10.70
CA LYS A 498 0.83 -12.35 10.63
C LYS A 498 0.99 -13.02 12.00
N HIS A 499 0.47 -12.37 13.04
CA HIS A 499 0.57 -12.87 14.41
C HIS A 499 -0.20 -14.18 14.55
N GLY A 500 0.46 -15.25 15.01
CA GLY A 500 -0.10 -16.61 14.93
C GLY A 500 -0.91 -17.08 16.15
N LYS A 501 -0.91 -16.32 17.25
CA LYS A 501 -1.45 -16.76 18.53
C LYS A 501 -2.92 -16.36 18.68
N ALA A 502 -3.83 -17.33 18.51
CA ALA A 502 -5.28 -17.12 18.63
C ALA A 502 -5.71 -16.44 19.96
N ALA A 503 -5.06 -16.78 21.08
CA ALA A 503 -5.35 -16.18 22.38
C ALA A 503 -5.12 -14.66 22.40
N ASP A 504 -4.12 -14.17 21.66
CA ASP A 504 -3.79 -12.74 21.62
C ASP A 504 -4.86 -11.94 20.86
N TYR A 505 -5.49 -12.53 19.84
CA TYR A 505 -6.67 -11.94 19.17
C TYR A 505 -7.85 -11.85 20.13
N LEU A 506 -8.06 -12.87 20.98
CA LEU A 506 -9.10 -12.84 22.00
C LEU A 506 -8.83 -11.75 23.04
N SER A 507 -7.57 -11.58 23.48
CA SER A 507 -7.18 -10.56 24.47
C SER A 507 -7.56 -9.15 24.05
N VAL A 508 -7.51 -8.83 22.75
CA VAL A 508 -7.96 -7.52 22.22
C VAL A 508 -9.45 -7.28 22.47
N LEU A 509 -10.26 -8.33 22.60
CA LEU A 509 -11.71 -8.26 22.82
C LEU A 509 -12.12 -8.27 24.29
N GLU A 510 -11.17 -8.48 25.22
CA GLU A 510 -11.47 -8.51 26.65
C GLU A 510 -11.87 -7.12 27.18
N ASN A 511 -12.84 -7.06 28.09
CA ASN A 511 -13.28 -5.80 28.71
C ASN A 511 -12.53 -5.47 30.02
N ASP A 512 -11.33 -6.04 30.18
CA ASP A 512 -10.42 -5.78 31.30
C ASP A 512 -9.37 -4.72 30.94
N SER A 513 -8.50 -4.39 31.90
CA SER A 513 -7.40 -3.43 31.72
C SER A 513 -6.47 -3.83 30.56
N ASN A 514 -6.14 -5.11 30.45
CA ASN A 514 -5.29 -5.66 29.38
C ASN A 514 -5.90 -5.43 27.99
N GLY A 515 -7.16 -5.80 27.80
CA GLY A 515 -7.84 -5.59 26.52
C GLY A 515 -7.97 -4.11 26.17
N ARG A 516 -8.23 -3.23 27.15
CA ARG A 516 -8.26 -1.78 26.93
C ARG A 516 -6.88 -1.23 26.54
N ALA A 517 -5.81 -1.66 27.20
CA ALA A 517 -4.45 -1.26 26.88
C ALA A 517 -4.05 -1.70 25.45
N LEU A 518 -4.38 -2.94 25.07
CA LEU A 518 -4.15 -3.44 23.71
C LEU A 518 -4.91 -2.62 22.66
N ARG A 519 -6.18 -2.30 22.90
CA ARG A 519 -6.99 -1.47 22.01
C ARG A 519 -6.45 -0.04 21.89
N LEU A 520 -5.73 0.46 22.89
CA LEU A 520 -5.16 1.81 22.87
C LEU A 520 -3.77 1.88 22.21
N LEU A 521 -2.95 0.84 22.37
CA LEU A 521 -1.55 0.83 21.94
C LEU A 521 -1.33 0.16 20.58
N LEU A 522 -2.02 -0.95 20.28
CA LEU A 522 -1.83 -1.65 19.00
C LEU A 522 -2.13 -0.77 17.77
N PRO A 523 -3.20 0.05 17.73
CA PRO A 523 -3.46 0.90 16.57
C PRO A 523 -2.33 1.87 16.25
N GLN A 524 -1.58 2.34 17.27
CA GLN A 524 -0.46 3.26 17.07
C GLN A 524 0.73 2.60 16.34
N LEU A 525 0.76 1.26 16.26
CA LEU A 525 1.80 0.51 15.58
C LEU A 525 1.54 0.30 14.08
N GLU A 526 0.37 0.73 13.57
CA GLU A 526 -0.02 0.53 12.16
C GLU A 526 1.01 1.08 11.15
N LYS A 527 1.71 2.16 11.53
CA LYS A 527 2.76 2.83 10.74
C LYS A 527 4.01 1.97 10.51
N PHE A 528 4.23 0.92 11.30
CA PHE A 528 5.39 0.04 11.17
C PHE A 528 5.09 -1.18 10.29
N GLU A 529 6.13 -1.76 9.71
CA GLU A 529 6.06 -2.94 8.84
C GLU A 529 7.16 -3.96 9.14
N GLY A 530 7.04 -5.14 8.56
CA GLY A 530 8.08 -6.17 8.61
C GLY A 530 8.40 -6.64 10.03
N ASP A 531 9.69 -6.75 10.32
CA ASP A 531 10.17 -7.31 11.60
C ASP A 531 10.05 -6.31 12.76
N THR A 532 10.19 -5.00 12.49
CA THR A 532 9.97 -3.97 13.52
C THR A 532 8.56 -4.06 14.09
N LEU A 533 7.54 -4.21 13.24
CA LEU A 533 6.16 -4.38 13.71
C LEU A 533 5.99 -5.61 14.61
N LYS A 534 6.61 -6.75 14.24
CA LYS A 534 6.51 -7.99 15.02
C LYS A 534 7.17 -7.83 16.40
N VAL A 535 8.37 -7.26 16.44
CA VAL A 535 9.11 -7.02 17.70
C VAL A 535 8.29 -6.17 18.65
N LEU A 536 7.69 -5.09 18.17
CA LEU A 536 6.87 -4.20 19.01
C LEU A 536 5.59 -4.88 19.52
N ILE A 537 4.93 -5.69 18.68
CA ILE A 537 3.78 -6.51 19.09
C ILE A 537 4.19 -7.52 20.17
N ASP A 538 5.31 -8.23 19.97
CA ASP A 538 5.79 -9.21 20.93
C ASP A 538 6.12 -8.56 22.29
N VAL A 539 6.81 -7.42 22.30
CA VAL A 539 7.06 -6.63 23.52
C VAL A 539 5.76 -6.30 24.25
N LEU A 540 4.73 -5.85 23.53
CA LEU A 540 3.44 -5.51 24.14
C LEU A 540 2.77 -6.73 24.77
N PHE A 541 2.74 -7.87 24.06
CA PHE A 541 2.12 -9.09 24.57
C PHE A 541 2.92 -9.76 25.69
N GLU A 542 4.24 -9.62 25.73
CA GLU A 542 5.03 -10.09 26.88
C GLU A 542 4.66 -9.33 28.16
N GLY A 543 4.37 -8.02 28.05
CA GLY A 543 3.80 -7.23 29.15
C GLY A 543 2.45 -7.74 29.64
N ILE A 544 1.56 -8.09 28.70
CA ILE A 544 0.23 -8.66 29.00
C ILE A 544 0.33 -10.05 29.67
N ARG A 545 1.24 -10.92 29.21
CA ARG A 545 1.29 -12.34 29.63
C ARG A 545 2.17 -12.59 30.85
N LYS A 546 3.33 -11.92 30.99
CA LYS A 546 4.41 -12.31 31.92
C LYS A 546 4.80 -11.22 32.93
N VAL A 547 3.95 -10.20 33.11
CA VAL A 547 4.15 -9.07 34.05
C VAL A 547 5.30 -8.14 33.62
N ILE A 548 5.27 -6.88 34.06
CA ILE A 548 6.17 -5.79 33.63
C ILE A 548 7.68 -6.13 33.72
N PRO A 549 8.20 -6.82 34.77
CA PRO A 549 9.63 -7.14 34.84
C PRO A 549 10.12 -8.01 33.69
N THR A 550 9.32 -8.99 33.25
CA THR A 550 9.68 -9.89 32.15
C THR A 550 9.69 -9.17 30.81
N GLN A 551 8.76 -8.24 30.61
CA GLN A 551 8.76 -7.36 29.45
C GLN A 551 10.05 -6.52 29.35
N GLY A 552 10.55 -6.02 30.48
CA GLY A 552 11.80 -5.25 30.51
C GLY A 552 13.03 -6.07 30.09
N TYR A 553 13.07 -7.35 30.46
CA TYR A 553 14.13 -8.25 30.01
C TYR A 553 14.12 -8.44 28.49
N GLU A 554 12.94 -8.68 27.90
CA GLU A 554 12.78 -8.84 26.45
C GLU A 554 13.18 -7.57 25.68
N VAL A 555 12.80 -6.39 26.18
CA VAL A 555 13.21 -5.11 25.59
C VAL A 555 14.73 -4.96 25.58
N LEU A 556 15.43 -5.36 26.65
CA LEU A 556 16.88 -5.26 26.75
C LEU A 556 17.65 -6.22 25.81
N ASN A 557 17.00 -7.28 25.34
CA ASN A 557 17.59 -8.26 24.42
C ASN A 557 17.43 -7.88 22.93
N ILE A 558 16.86 -6.71 22.63
CA ILE A 558 16.74 -6.23 21.24
C ILE A 558 18.09 -5.64 20.79
N ASP A 559 18.70 -6.28 19.79
CA ASP A 559 20.01 -5.89 19.26
C ASP A 559 19.96 -4.60 18.42
N ASP A 560 18.89 -4.42 17.64
CA ASP A 560 18.72 -3.26 16.78
C ASP A 560 18.41 -1.99 17.60
N LYS A 561 19.21 -0.94 17.39
CA LYS A 561 19.13 0.29 18.20
C LYS A 561 17.84 1.06 17.99
N GLU A 562 17.31 1.08 16.76
CA GLU A 562 16.08 1.80 16.44
C GLU A 562 14.87 1.06 17.05
N GLN A 563 14.80 -0.25 16.86
CA GLN A 563 13.79 -1.11 17.46
C GLN A 563 13.84 -1.05 18.99
N LEU A 564 15.03 -1.07 19.59
CA LEU A 564 15.21 -0.94 21.04
C LEU A 564 14.65 0.38 21.56
N SER A 565 14.90 1.49 20.86
CA SER A 565 14.36 2.81 21.23
C SER A 565 12.83 2.83 21.18
N LEU A 566 12.25 2.30 20.10
CA LEU A 566 10.80 2.19 19.92
C LEU A 566 10.18 1.27 20.98
N ALA A 567 10.80 0.14 21.27
CA ALA A 567 10.34 -0.82 22.27
C ALA A 567 10.38 -0.25 23.69
N LYS A 568 11.42 0.52 24.06
CA LYS A 568 11.48 1.25 25.33
C LYS A 568 10.36 2.27 25.47
N SER A 569 10.12 3.06 24.42
CA SER A 569 9.00 4.02 24.39
C SER A 569 7.64 3.32 24.50
N LEU A 570 7.45 2.19 23.81
CA LEU A 570 6.22 1.40 23.92
C LEU A 570 6.03 0.78 25.31
N GLN A 571 7.10 0.25 25.91
CA GLN A 571 7.08 -0.28 27.28
C GLN A 571 6.68 0.80 28.29
N GLU A 572 7.30 1.99 28.21
CA GLU A 572 6.98 3.13 29.08
C GLU A 572 5.49 3.47 29.01
N ARG A 573 4.95 3.60 27.79
CA ARG A 573 3.53 3.86 27.56
C ARG A 573 2.66 2.77 28.14
N PHE A 574 3.01 1.50 27.94
CA PHE A 574 2.28 0.37 28.49
C PHE A 574 2.20 0.41 30.02
N ILE A 575 3.33 0.65 30.70
CA ILE A 575 3.39 0.75 32.16
C ILE A 575 2.49 1.88 32.66
N CYS A 576 2.62 3.07 32.07
CA CYS A 576 1.81 4.22 32.47
C CYS A 576 0.31 3.98 32.26
N VAL A 577 -0.08 3.39 31.12
CA VAL A 577 -1.49 3.04 30.83
C VAL A 577 -2.05 2.09 31.87
N MET A 578 -1.33 1.01 32.18
CA MET A 578 -1.76 0.04 33.19
C MET A 578 -1.92 0.71 34.55
N GLN A 579 -0.96 1.55 34.95
CA GLN A 579 -1.02 2.29 36.21
C GLN A 579 -2.23 3.22 36.30
N MET A 580 -2.54 3.97 35.24
CA MET A 580 -3.70 4.87 35.23
C MET A 580 -5.02 4.07 35.29
N GLN A 581 -5.07 2.89 34.65
CA GLN A 581 -6.22 1.99 34.70
C GLN A 581 -6.43 1.36 36.07
N ASP A 582 -5.35 0.91 36.72
CA ASP A 582 -5.40 0.31 38.07
C ASP A 582 -5.90 1.33 39.11
N LEU A 583 -5.52 2.59 38.95
CA LEU A 583 -6.03 3.70 39.76
C LEU A 583 -7.46 4.14 39.35
N LYS A 584 -8.06 3.55 38.32
CA LYS A 584 -9.41 3.89 37.82
C LYS A 584 -9.55 5.39 37.51
N LEU A 585 -8.52 5.97 36.90
CA LEU A 585 -8.57 7.36 36.43
C LEU A 585 -9.46 7.49 35.18
N SER A 586 -9.79 8.73 34.81
CA SER A 586 -10.65 8.99 33.65
C SER A 586 -9.99 8.54 32.35
N GLN A 587 -10.82 8.21 31.36
CA GLN A 587 -10.36 7.74 30.05
C GLN A 587 -9.40 8.73 29.39
N GLU A 588 -9.64 10.03 29.52
CA GLU A 588 -8.79 11.07 28.93
C GLU A 588 -7.36 11.09 29.51
N ILE A 589 -7.23 10.80 30.82
CA ILE A 589 -5.93 10.69 31.49
C ILE A 589 -5.18 9.44 30.98
N ILE A 590 -5.89 8.32 30.86
CA ILE A 590 -5.34 7.07 30.32
C ILE A 590 -4.86 7.29 28.87
N GLU A 591 -5.67 7.94 28.04
CA GLU A 591 -5.32 8.25 26.65
C GLU A 591 -4.10 9.15 26.54
N LEU A 592 -3.97 10.19 27.37
CA LEU A 592 -2.76 11.03 27.37
C LEU A 592 -1.51 10.21 27.68
N SER A 593 -1.58 9.27 28.63
CA SER A 593 -0.43 8.43 28.96
C SER A 593 0.01 7.52 27.81
N ALA A 594 -0.91 7.16 26.90
CA ALA A 594 -0.65 6.23 25.79
C ALA A 594 -0.15 6.89 24.50
N GLN A 595 -0.19 8.22 24.38
CA GLN A 595 0.18 8.91 23.14
C GLN A 595 1.70 8.84 22.89
N GLU A 596 2.11 8.47 21.68
CA GLU A 596 3.53 8.37 21.32
C GLU A 596 4.25 9.73 21.28
N ASP A 597 3.67 10.71 20.57
CA ASP A 597 4.44 11.80 19.95
C ASP A 597 4.08 13.22 20.43
N THR A 598 3.43 13.37 21.60
CA THR A 598 3.17 14.72 22.16
C THR A 598 4.09 15.02 23.34
N GLU A 599 4.69 16.21 23.33
CA GLU A 599 5.55 16.67 24.44
C GLU A 599 4.80 16.62 25.79
N LYS A 600 3.50 16.96 25.77
CA LYS A 600 2.62 16.86 26.93
C LYS A 600 2.51 15.43 27.45
N ALA A 601 2.30 14.45 26.57
CA ALA A 601 2.21 13.05 26.97
C ALA A 601 3.55 12.54 27.53
N GLN A 602 4.67 12.95 26.94
CA GLN A 602 6.01 12.59 27.43
C GLN A 602 6.28 13.18 28.82
N ARG A 603 6.02 14.47 29.03
CA ARG A 603 6.13 15.13 30.35
C ARG A 603 5.20 14.46 31.37
N PHE A 604 3.98 14.13 30.97
CA PHE A 604 3.02 13.44 31.83
C PHE A 604 3.53 12.06 32.28
N ARG A 605 4.03 11.24 31.35
CA ARG A 605 4.64 9.95 31.68
C ARG A 605 5.86 10.08 32.58
N GLN A 606 6.71 11.10 32.37
CA GLN A 606 7.85 11.35 33.26
C GLN A 606 7.41 11.63 34.69
N VAL A 607 6.33 12.40 34.90
CA VAL A 607 5.77 12.61 36.24
C VAL A 607 5.27 11.28 36.82
N ILE A 608 4.50 10.50 36.06
CA ILE A 608 4.01 9.18 36.50
C ILE A 608 5.16 8.28 36.96
N LEU A 609 6.17 8.08 36.11
CA LEU A 609 7.30 7.19 36.42
C LEU A 609 8.08 7.65 37.65
N ARG A 610 8.28 8.97 37.82
CA ARG A 610 8.96 9.52 39.00
C ARG A 610 8.16 9.30 40.27
N VAL A 611 6.85 9.57 40.23
CA VAL A 611 5.96 9.35 41.38
C VAL A 611 5.94 7.87 41.78
N GLU A 612 5.76 6.95 40.82
CA GLU A 612 5.75 5.51 41.13
C GLU A 612 7.11 5.04 41.66
N ALA A 613 8.23 5.52 41.10
CA ALA A 613 9.56 5.18 41.58
C ALA A 613 9.81 5.63 43.03
N GLN A 614 9.38 6.86 43.38
CA GLN A 614 9.54 7.38 44.74
C GLN A 614 8.60 6.70 45.74
N CYS A 615 7.34 6.48 45.37
CA CYS A 615 6.39 5.75 46.22
C CYS A 615 6.91 4.33 46.51
N LYS A 616 7.44 3.64 45.50
CA LYS A 616 8.08 2.32 45.68
C LYS A 616 9.26 2.37 46.64
N LYS A 617 10.16 3.35 46.50
CA LYS A 617 11.32 3.52 47.37
C LYS A 617 10.93 3.75 48.84
N ILE A 618 9.92 4.59 49.07
CA ILE A 618 9.38 4.87 50.42
C ILE A 618 8.71 3.61 50.99
N HIS A 619 7.94 2.90 50.19
CA HIS A 619 7.29 1.65 50.58
C HIS A 619 8.33 0.59 51.00
N GLU A 620 9.38 0.38 50.20
CA GLU A 620 10.46 -0.57 50.50
C GLU A 620 11.21 -0.20 51.78
N ARG A 621 11.46 1.10 52.01
CA ARG A 621 12.05 1.61 53.26
C ARG A 621 11.19 1.24 54.46
N PHE A 622 9.88 1.50 54.41
CA PHE A 622 8.97 1.18 55.50
C PHE A 622 8.75 -0.32 55.69
N TYR A 623 8.89 -1.11 54.63
CA TYR A 623 8.81 -2.57 54.71
C TYR A 623 10.06 -3.20 55.35
N SER A 624 11.23 -2.57 55.22
CA SER A 624 12.52 -3.13 55.64
C SER A 624 12.75 -3.24 57.15
N SER A 625 11.91 -2.63 58.00
CA SER A 625 12.07 -2.63 59.46
C SER A 625 10.73 -2.68 60.19
N ASP A 626 10.64 -3.50 61.24
CA ASP A 626 9.47 -3.60 62.12
C ASP A 626 9.14 -2.27 62.82
N SER A 627 10.12 -1.38 62.99
CA SER A 627 9.93 -0.04 63.57
C SER A 627 9.00 0.86 62.75
N TYR A 628 8.76 0.55 61.48
CA TYR A 628 7.89 1.31 60.58
C TYR A 628 6.53 0.63 60.33
N ARG A 629 6.17 -0.44 61.05
CA ARG A 629 4.94 -1.20 60.79
C ARG A 629 3.68 -0.31 60.80
N ASP A 630 3.54 0.57 61.78
CA ASP A 630 2.38 1.47 61.88
C ASP A 630 2.40 2.57 60.79
N THR A 631 3.59 3.10 60.48
CA THR A 631 3.79 4.06 59.39
C THR A 631 3.45 3.44 58.04
N LEU A 632 3.85 2.20 57.79
CA LEU A 632 3.53 1.45 56.57
C LEU A 632 2.03 1.22 56.41
N ALA A 633 1.32 0.91 57.51
CA ALA A 633 -0.12 0.73 57.48
C ALA A 633 -0.85 2.03 57.11
N LYS A 634 -0.45 3.17 57.69
CA LYS A 634 -0.98 4.49 57.35
C LYS A 634 -0.62 4.91 55.92
N TRP A 635 0.62 4.69 55.51
CA TRP A 635 1.11 4.97 54.17
C TRP A 635 0.28 4.25 53.09
N LYS A 636 0.04 2.95 53.26
CA LYS A 636 -0.75 2.14 52.31
C LYS A 636 -2.18 2.67 52.10
N ILE A 637 -2.77 3.32 53.10
CA ILE A 637 -4.11 3.90 53.01
C ILE A 637 -4.10 5.19 52.18
N GLU A 638 -3.10 6.05 52.37
CA GLU A 638 -3.06 7.39 51.75
C GLU A 638 -2.33 7.43 50.39
N GLU A 639 -1.43 6.48 50.10
CA GLU A 639 -0.59 6.47 48.89
C GLU A 639 -1.42 6.47 47.59
N GLU A 640 -2.53 5.73 47.54
CA GLU A 640 -3.42 5.71 46.36
C GLU A 640 -4.05 7.08 46.12
N SER A 641 -4.53 7.75 47.17
CA SER A 641 -5.13 9.08 47.11
C SER A 641 -4.13 10.12 46.64
N TYR A 642 -2.92 10.08 47.21
CA TYR A 642 -1.81 10.95 46.80
C TYR A 642 -1.52 10.81 45.30
N ARG A 643 -1.23 9.59 44.83
CA ARG A 643 -0.92 9.34 43.41
C ARG A 643 -2.02 9.85 42.48
N LYS A 644 -3.28 9.56 42.79
CA LYS A 644 -4.44 10.04 42.02
C LYS A 644 -4.48 11.56 41.91
N ASN A 645 -4.22 12.26 43.01
CA ASN A 645 -4.26 13.71 43.04
C ASN A 645 -3.11 14.31 42.22
N ILE A 646 -1.88 13.81 42.37
CA ILE A 646 -0.73 14.26 41.58
C ILE A 646 -0.99 14.09 40.08
N TYR A 647 -1.51 12.93 39.66
CA TYR A 647 -1.80 12.66 38.23
C TYR A 647 -2.89 13.56 37.67
N LYS A 648 -3.96 13.82 38.43
CA LYS A 648 -5.02 14.76 38.04
C LYS A 648 -4.50 16.19 37.91
N ILE A 649 -3.73 16.65 38.89
CA ILE A 649 -3.13 18.00 38.89
C ILE A 649 -2.21 18.16 37.67
N THR A 650 -1.36 17.17 37.42
CA THR A 650 -0.44 17.18 36.27
C THR A 650 -1.20 17.24 34.95
N TYR A 651 -2.24 16.42 34.81
CA TYR A 651 -3.09 16.39 33.62
C TYR A 651 -3.76 17.74 33.35
N GLU A 652 -4.38 18.34 34.37
CA GLU A 652 -5.05 19.64 34.26
C GLU A 652 -4.06 20.76 33.92
N ALA A 653 -2.87 20.76 34.53
CA ALA A 653 -1.82 21.74 34.27
C ALA A 653 -1.32 21.65 32.82
N LEU A 654 -1.05 20.44 32.33
CA LEU A 654 -0.59 20.22 30.95
C LEU A 654 -1.67 20.55 29.90
N LYS A 655 -2.96 20.49 30.26
CA LYS A 655 -4.05 20.95 29.38
C LYS A 655 -4.18 22.47 29.32
N GLY A 656 -3.47 23.23 30.16
CA GLY A 656 -3.49 24.69 30.16
C GLY A 656 -4.70 25.27 30.92
N ASN A 657 -5.29 24.49 31.82
CA ASN A 657 -6.29 25.03 32.74
C ASN A 657 -5.62 26.05 33.66
N ASN A 658 -6.25 27.22 33.88
CA ASN A 658 -5.74 28.25 34.79
C ASN A 658 -5.87 27.79 36.25
N MET A 659 -5.00 26.88 36.65
CA MET A 659 -4.95 26.28 37.97
C MET A 659 -3.64 26.66 38.66
N ASP A 660 -3.71 26.90 39.96
CA ASP A 660 -2.53 27.05 40.80
C ASP A 660 -1.96 25.68 41.16
N ALA A 661 -1.22 25.08 40.21
CA ALA A 661 -0.65 23.75 40.35
C ALA A 661 0.23 23.62 41.62
N HIS A 662 0.95 24.69 41.98
CA HIS A 662 1.80 24.72 43.18
C HIS A 662 0.99 24.55 44.47
N ASN A 663 -0.08 25.33 44.64
CA ASN A 663 -0.91 25.21 45.84
C ASN A 663 -1.74 23.91 45.86
N GLN A 664 -2.09 23.35 44.70
CA GLN A 664 -2.79 22.07 44.64
C GLN A 664 -1.88 20.89 44.98
N LEU A 665 -0.63 20.89 44.53
CA LEU A 665 0.35 19.85 44.89
C LEU A 665 0.60 19.83 46.40
N LYS A 666 0.83 20.99 47.02
CA LYS A 666 0.96 21.11 48.49
C LYS A 666 -0.21 20.48 49.25
N LYS A 667 -1.44 20.77 48.81
CA LYS A 667 -2.65 20.18 49.40
C LYS A 667 -2.71 18.67 49.20
N ALA A 668 -2.19 18.16 48.08
CA ALA A 668 -2.17 16.73 47.79
C ALA A 668 -1.15 15.97 48.64
N GLU A 669 0.00 16.58 48.97
CA GLU A 669 1.05 15.96 49.80
C GLU A 669 0.78 16.03 51.32
N ASP A 670 -0.06 16.95 51.80
CA ASP A 670 -0.30 17.19 53.25
C ASP A 670 -0.58 15.91 54.06
N ALA A 671 -1.41 15.01 53.55
CA ALA A 671 -1.80 13.78 54.25
C ALA A 671 -0.62 12.79 54.36
N ILE A 672 0.15 12.63 53.28
CA ILE A 672 1.31 11.74 53.27
C ILE A 672 2.50 12.32 54.02
N LEU A 673 2.66 13.65 54.02
CA LEU A 673 3.69 14.34 54.79
C LEU A 673 3.48 14.16 56.29
N LYS A 674 2.24 14.22 56.79
CA LYS A 674 1.93 13.93 58.21
C LYS A 674 2.27 12.51 58.65
N ILE A 675 2.32 11.56 57.71
CA ILE A 675 2.68 10.16 58.00
C ILE A 675 4.20 10.01 58.11
N VAL A 676 4.94 10.65 57.20
CA VAL A 676 6.40 10.49 57.13
C VAL A 676 7.16 11.45 58.05
N ASP A 677 6.57 12.61 58.34
CA ASP A 677 7.07 13.63 59.28
C ASP A 677 6.06 13.81 60.44
N PRO A 678 5.85 12.79 61.32
CA PRO A 678 4.87 12.88 62.39
C PRO A 678 5.27 13.92 63.45
N GLU A 679 4.29 14.66 63.97
CA GLU A 679 4.51 15.61 65.06
C GLU A 679 4.85 14.86 66.37
N ILE A 680 5.83 15.38 67.12
CA ILE A 680 6.22 14.82 68.43
C ILE A 680 5.19 15.27 69.47
N GLU A 681 4.39 14.32 69.96
CA GLU A 681 3.25 14.57 70.86
C GLU A 681 3.64 15.08 72.27
N SER A 682 4.87 14.83 72.74
CA SER A 682 5.32 15.26 74.06
C SER A 682 6.04 16.61 74.03
N ASP A 683 5.49 17.60 74.75
CA ASP A 683 6.05 18.96 74.83
C ASP A 683 7.52 19.00 75.30
N PHE A 684 7.91 18.14 76.25
CA PHE A 684 9.28 18.10 76.77
C PHE A 684 10.28 17.53 75.75
N TYR A 685 9.93 16.39 75.13
CA TYR A 685 10.77 15.79 74.09
C TYR A 685 10.84 16.66 72.83
N ARG A 686 9.76 17.35 72.47
CA ARG A 686 9.73 18.31 71.36
C ARG A 686 10.74 19.44 71.57
N VAL A 687 10.86 19.98 72.78
CA VAL A 687 11.83 21.05 73.09
C VAL A 687 13.27 20.55 72.95
N ILE A 688 13.60 19.39 73.50
CA ILE A 688 14.96 18.81 73.41
C ILE A 688 15.31 18.48 71.95
N TYR A 689 14.38 17.86 71.23
CA TYR A 689 14.54 17.52 69.83
C TYR A 689 14.80 18.76 68.98
N ASN A 690 13.99 19.82 69.14
CA ASN A 690 14.17 21.08 68.41
C ASN A 690 15.53 21.75 68.70
N ILE A 691 16.02 21.71 69.95
CA ILE A 691 17.34 22.24 70.30
C ILE A 691 18.44 21.45 69.57
N LEU A 692 18.37 20.12 69.59
CA LEU A 692 19.32 19.25 68.89
C LEU A 692 19.32 19.49 67.38
N LEU A 693 18.14 19.67 66.78
CA LEU A 693 18.02 20.02 65.37
C LEU A 693 18.69 21.36 65.03
N VAL A 694 18.47 22.39 65.85
CA VAL A 694 19.09 23.70 65.67
C VAL A 694 20.62 23.59 65.77
N VAL A 695 21.13 22.90 66.78
CA VAL A 695 22.58 22.68 66.96
C VAL A 695 23.17 21.91 65.78
N ALA A 696 22.55 20.81 65.37
CA ALA A 696 23.03 19.99 64.26
C ALA A 696 23.06 20.78 62.93
N ASN A 697 22.04 21.62 62.69
CA ASN A 697 21.98 22.49 61.52
C ASN A 697 23.02 23.63 61.55
N ILE A 698 23.31 24.20 62.73
CA ILE A 698 24.38 25.19 62.89
C ILE A 698 25.74 24.55 62.60
N VAL A 699 25.99 23.36 63.19
CA VAL A 699 27.26 22.63 63.03
C VAL A 699 27.50 22.29 61.56
N ILE A 700 26.51 21.74 60.85
CA ILE A 700 26.71 21.36 59.44
C ILE A 700 26.88 22.58 58.52
N SER A 701 26.15 23.67 58.79
CA SER A 701 26.25 24.91 58.01
C SER A 701 27.60 25.59 58.22
N ALA A 702 28.12 25.57 59.45
CA ALA A 702 29.44 26.11 59.79
C ALA A 702 30.58 25.28 59.17
N ILE A 703 30.51 23.94 59.26
CA ILE A 703 31.55 23.04 58.73
C ILE A 703 31.60 23.10 57.19
N THR A 704 30.46 23.22 56.54
CA THR A 704 30.37 23.21 55.06
C THR A 704 30.39 24.60 54.44
N LEU A 705 30.56 25.66 55.24
CA LEU A 705 30.46 27.06 54.82
C LEU A 705 29.19 27.33 53.99
N PHE A 706 28.07 26.74 54.43
CA PHE A 706 26.77 26.75 53.75
C PHE A 706 26.73 26.08 52.36
N GLY A 707 27.83 25.55 51.84
CA GLY A 707 27.89 24.92 50.51
C GLY A 707 26.96 23.70 50.41
N ALA A 708 26.96 22.84 51.43
CA ALA A 708 26.06 21.67 51.47
C ALA A 708 24.58 22.08 51.58
N ASN A 709 24.28 23.17 52.31
CA ASN A 709 22.93 23.71 52.43
C ASN A 709 22.42 24.29 51.11
N ALA A 710 23.28 24.98 50.35
CA ALA A 710 22.95 25.52 49.04
C ALA A 710 22.68 24.40 48.01
N VAL A 711 23.51 23.36 47.98
CA VAL A 711 23.30 22.16 47.15
C VAL A 711 21.98 21.48 47.53
N LYS A 712 21.73 21.27 48.82
CA LYS A 712 20.48 20.68 49.31
C LYS A 712 19.26 21.51 48.88
N TYR A 713 19.29 22.82 49.08
CA TYR A 713 18.21 23.72 48.68
C TYR A 713 17.91 23.67 47.17
N HIS A 714 18.95 23.53 46.34
CA HIS A 714 18.77 23.39 44.89
C HIS A 714 18.00 22.11 44.54
N TYR A 715 18.32 20.97 45.15
CA TYR A 715 17.68 19.69 44.87
C TYR A 715 16.31 19.52 45.56
N THR A 716 16.16 19.90 46.84
CA THR A 716 14.95 19.58 47.64
C THR A 716 14.07 20.80 47.93
N GLY A 717 14.56 22.03 47.69
CA GLY A 717 13.88 23.26 48.10
C GLY A 717 13.98 23.58 49.59
N ASN A 718 14.70 22.76 50.37
CA ASN A 718 14.88 22.94 51.80
C ASN A 718 16.35 23.23 52.15
N PHE A 719 16.58 24.26 52.96
CA PHE A 719 17.93 24.72 53.33
C PHE A 719 18.51 23.97 54.53
N TRP A 720 17.66 23.44 55.41
CA TRP A 720 18.09 22.83 56.67
C TRP A 720 18.17 21.30 56.56
N PHE A 721 19.19 20.69 57.16
CA PHE A 721 19.49 19.25 57.01
C PHE A 721 18.57 18.33 57.80
N PHE A 722 18.24 18.69 59.04
CA PHE A 722 17.61 17.75 59.99
C PHE A 722 16.16 18.08 60.35
N ASN A 723 15.52 19.03 59.66
CA ASN A 723 14.17 19.50 60.01
C ASN A 723 13.02 18.57 59.56
N GLN A 724 13.30 17.47 58.85
CA GLN A 724 12.30 16.54 58.30
C GLN A 724 12.91 15.16 58.04
N SER A 725 12.07 14.14 57.83
CA SER A 725 12.51 12.79 57.52
C SER A 725 13.02 12.67 56.07
N SER A 726 13.83 11.63 55.79
CA SER A 726 14.29 11.32 54.43
C SER A 726 13.13 11.11 53.45
N SER A 727 12.03 10.49 53.88
CA SER A 727 10.83 10.28 53.05
C SER A 727 10.11 11.60 52.79
N GLY A 728 10.04 12.49 53.78
CA GLY A 728 9.48 13.84 53.64
C GLY A 728 10.30 14.72 52.70
N GLU A 729 11.62 14.56 52.64
CA GLU A 729 12.46 15.27 51.66
C GLU A 729 12.19 14.81 50.23
N GLU A 730 12.05 13.49 50.04
CA GLU A 730 11.82 12.87 48.74
C GLU A 730 10.47 13.27 48.13
N ILE A 731 9.41 13.36 48.95
CA ILE A 731 8.08 13.83 48.50
C ILE A 731 8.13 15.30 48.06
N ARG A 732 8.73 16.18 48.86
CA ARG A 732 8.83 17.61 48.51
C ARG A 732 9.73 17.87 47.30
N ALA A 733 10.79 17.07 47.14
CA ALA A 733 11.64 17.12 45.94
C ALA A 733 10.86 16.66 44.69
N LEU A 734 10.06 15.59 44.81
CA LEU A 734 9.20 15.10 43.75
C LEU A 734 8.18 16.16 43.30
N ASP A 735 7.56 16.88 44.23
CA ASP A 735 6.63 17.97 43.91
C ASP A 735 7.31 19.10 43.12
N LYS A 736 8.54 19.48 43.50
CA LYS A 736 9.36 20.45 42.76
C LYS A 736 9.68 19.97 41.34
N GLU A 737 9.99 18.69 41.18
CA GLU A 737 10.24 18.09 39.86
C GLU A 737 8.97 18.02 39.01
N ALA A 738 7.84 17.63 39.59
CA ALA A 738 6.56 17.60 38.91
C ALA A 738 6.16 18.99 38.40
N LEU A 739 6.35 20.03 39.22
CA LEU A 739 6.12 21.43 38.82
C LEU A 739 6.97 21.85 37.62
N LYS A 740 8.26 21.47 37.59
CA LYS A 740 9.13 21.75 36.44
C LYS A 740 8.61 21.10 35.16
N LEU A 741 8.07 19.88 35.26
CA LEU A 741 7.51 19.16 34.11
C LEU A 741 6.15 19.72 33.66
N MET A 742 5.39 20.33 34.57
CA MET A 742 4.10 20.98 34.29
C MET A 742 4.23 22.38 33.64
N ASP A 743 5.34 23.10 33.87
CA ASP A 743 5.53 24.46 33.35
C ASP A 743 6.00 24.43 31.87
N ILE A 744 5.09 24.71 30.94
CA ILE A 744 5.35 24.67 29.49
C ILE A 744 6.16 25.89 29.03
N ASN A 745 6.17 26.99 29.80
CA ASN A 745 6.69 28.30 29.36
C ASN A 745 8.08 28.69 29.91
N LYS A 746 8.79 27.82 30.63
CA LYS A 746 10.13 28.12 31.21
C LYS A 746 11.28 27.30 30.66
N GLY A 747 11.09 26.62 29.53
CA GLY A 747 12.06 25.71 28.92
C GLY A 747 13.37 26.34 28.43
N GLU A 748 13.52 27.67 28.38
CA GLU A 748 14.70 28.33 27.78
C GLU A 748 15.60 29.11 28.76
N GLU A 749 15.26 29.23 30.06
CA GLU A 749 15.99 30.16 30.95
C GLU A 749 16.96 29.53 31.97
N TYR A 750 17.18 28.21 31.95
CA TYR A 750 18.05 27.53 32.93
C TYR A 750 19.24 26.75 32.34
N ASP A 751 19.69 27.11 31.13
CA ASP A 751 20.89 26.50 30.51
C ASP A 751 22.19 27.32 30.69
N THR A 752 22.22 28.25 31.65
CA THR A 752 23.39 29.12 31.89
C THR A 752 24.43 28.57 32.89
N TRP A 753 24.25 27.36 33.45
CA TRP A 753 25.23 26.79 34.39
C TRP A 753 25.72 25.37 34.08
N SER A 754 25.43 24.83 32.88
CA SER A 754 26.04 23.57 32.38
C SER A 754 27.54 23.68 32.06
N ILE A 755 28.16 24.85 32.24
CA ILE A 755 29.60 25.10 31.98
C ILE A 755 30.51 24.89 33.21
N LEU A 756 29.99 24.58 34.42
CA LEU A 756 30.84 24.44 35.62
C LEU A 756 30.96 23.04 36.26
N SER A 757 30.57 21.95 35.58
CA SER A 757 30.80 20.58 36.12
C SER A 757 31.65 19.65 35.24
N SER A 758 32.24 20.16 34.16
CA SER A 758 33.25 19.43 33.38
C SER A 758 34.66 19.90 33.73
N ASN A 759 35.16 19.46 34.89
CA ASN A 759 36.59 19.30 35.10
C ASN A 759 36.85 18.21 36.16
N PRO A 760 37.37 17.03 35.77
CA PRO A 760 37.84 16.04 36.73
C PRO A 760 39.26 16.42 37.14
N MET A 761 39.49 16.73 38.42
CA MET A 761 40.82 16.62 39.00
C MET A 761 40.72 16.04 40.42
N CYS A 762 41.44 14.92 40.56
CA CYS A 762 41.66 14.05 41.73
C CYS A 762 40.56 13.03 42.03
#